data_AF-A0A5C7Q080-F1
#
_entry.id   AF-A0A5C7Q080-F1
#
_cell.length_a   1.000
_cell.length_b   1.000
_cell.length_c   1.000
_cell.angle_alpha   90.00
_cell.angle_beta   90.00
_cell.angle_gamma   90.00
#
_symmetry.space_group_name_H-M   'P 1'
#
loop_
_entity.id
_entity.type
_entity.pdbx_description
1 polymer ?
#
loop_
_entity_poly.entity_id
_entity_poly.type
_entity_poly.pdbx_seq_one_letter_code
_entity_poly.pdbx_strand_id
1 'polypeptide(L)'
;MEVPRMNSIELDDTEQLALPYTPDWQSLTTTFSVASDLVASLTQREERAPLGETLRVRGEWSLVLSRGPATELRNALRTIDDTPVRIPFWPAVDALDGPFGSRWWMGYTQGDSAGEVGNVTWEQSAVGQRVPTLLGYLDGSPSFRAITPELVEVGVRWQESSESNQALTLATEYFTTGPSIGAITRYVFPFSPNWLSAQEPGSVLVNARRDFIGPHREAAAEVYPQVGTRAPRLRFTLSIADAGRLVRFFSDRKGSVEPFWLPGSLSEVELASNTSSGSANVTLVDASPIEDFSYIAFLHGAGQFTARKILSRVGNVLTLDSSPGDLAARATLVCTLALVRFASNDLTVKWNWPIADVDVAFTEVNEYASPTGDTLQTKLGDLPARALVFKLDYGGSETLRLATWDAGLISPYGGFDEGFDEGFEKGVLYDAAAAAHNEIQDGPAWDRQTASFRCRYTAENPLRRVILGTSTERVWLTVMEVTPGDPWTNERTLFSGVVTDVSFDGAFLDVEAQAGGMALDRRVPRTLLQLTDNHELFTAENGLDRGEWTFSATLTGISGRTLTFGSISKPGGLPTVGANYFALGYIERPSGASFERIAVASSTALSAGSLTVELVRTLSDTPSTPESGWSLIPGYDGSFETAADKFDNADRFGGFPFVPASNPSIIPKKKDATAAGKK
;
A
#
# COMPACT_ATOMS: atom_id res chain seq x y z
N MET A 1 -40.12 9.55 23.59
CA MET A 1 -39.04 8.82 22.92
C MET A 1 -37.90 9.80 22.74
N GLU A 2 -36.86 9.66 23.56
CA GLU A 2 -35.67 10.53 23.49
C GLU A 2 -34.92 10.17 22.21
N VAL A 3 -34.79 11.11 21.29
CA VAL A 3 -34.15 10.84 20.01
C VAL A 3 -32.63 10.80 20.20
N PRO A 4 -31.91 9.78 19.67
CA PRO A 4 -30.45 9.76 19.72
C PRO A 4 -29.89 10.97 18.95
N ARG A 5 -29.22 11.87 19.68
CA ARG A 5 -28.43 12.94 19.07
C ARG A 5 -27.15 12.34 18.49
N MET A 6 -26.58 13.02 17.48
CA MET A 6 -25.21 12.74 17.07
C MET A 6 -24.31 13.14 18.24
N ASN A 7 -23.85 12.14 18.99
CA ASN A 7 -23.02 12.36 20.17
C ASN A 7 -21.55 12.21 19.75
N SER A 8 -20.69 13.11 20.25
CA SER A 8 -19.28 12.78 20.35
C SER A 8 -19.13 11.67 21.38
N ILE A 9 -18.31 10.68 21.05
CA ILE A 9 -17.94 9.60 21.94
C ILE A 9 -16.47 9.77 22.23
N GLU A 10 -16.13 9.91 23.50
CA GLU A 10 -14.75 9.89 23.95
C GLU A 10 -14.32 8.42 24.07
N LEU A 11 -13.43 7.98 23.18
CA LEU A 11 -12.82 6.65 23.21
C LEU A 11 -11.30 6.84 23.22
N ASP A 12 -10.63 6.31 24.25
CA ASP A 12 -9.16 6.37 24.40
C ASP A 12 -8.57 7.76 24.08
N ASP A 13 -9.08 8.81 24.73
CA ASP A 13 -8.70 10.22 24.56
C ASP A 13 -8.98 10.84 23.17
N THR A 14 -9.75 10.17 22.30
CA THR A 14 -10.21 10.73 21.02
C THR A 14 -11.73 10.93 20.99
N GLU A 15 -12.17 12.18 20.79
CA GLU A 15 -13.58 12.48 20.49
C GLU A 15 -13.90 12.07 19.05
N GLN A 16 -14.72 11.04 18.88
CA GLN A 16 -15.18 10.57 17.58
C GLN A 16 -16.68 10.79 17.41
N LEU A 17 -17.09 11.17 16.21
CA LEU A 17 -18.50 11.33 15.88
C LEU A 17 -19.11 9.99 15.51
N ALA A 18 -20.33 9.72 15.95
CA ALA A 18 -21.05 8.52 15.58
C ALA A 18 -22.40 8.81 14.91
N LEU A 19 -22.81 7.95 13.98
CA LEU A 19 -24.11 8.02 13.31
C LEU A 19 -25.01 6.85 13.76
N PRO A 20 -25.75 6.98 14.88
CA PRO A 20 -26.47 5.88 15.52
C PRO A 20 -27.88 5.61 14.95
N TYR A 21 -28.19 6.08 13.74
CA TYR A 21 -29.54 5.96 13.17
C TYR A 21 -29.73 4.63 12.46
N THR A 22 -30.81 3.92 12.81
CA THR A 22 -31.21 2.68 12.15
C THR A 22 -31.60 2.95 10.69
N PRO A 23 -31.12 2.14 9.73
CA PRO A 23 -31.43 2.31 8.32
C PRO A 23 -32.85 1.83 8.00
N ASP A 24 -33.39 2.31 6.89
CA ASP A 24 -34.46 1.58 6.22
C ASP A 24 -33.87 0.29 5.63
N TRP A 25 -34.26 -0.85 6.20
CA TRP A 25 -33.77 -2.16 5.78
C TRP A 25 -33.94 -2.43 4.29
N GLN A 26 -34.98 -1.88 3.64
CA GLN A 26 -35.18 -2.10 2.20
C GLN A 26 -34.13 -1.41 1.32
N SER A 27 -33.43 -0.43 1.87
CA SER A 27 -32.41 0.36 1.18
C SER A 27 -30.98 -0.09 1.50
N LEU A 28 -30.79 -0.85 2.59
CA LEU A 28 -29.47 -1.15 3.13
C LEU A 28 -28.71 -2.11 2.22
N THR A 29 -27.64 -1.59 1.63
CA THR A 29 -26.70 -2.33 0.79
C THR A 29 -25.31 -2.22 1.38
N THR A 30 -24.60 -3.35 1.44
CA THR A 30 -23.20 -3.40 1.86
C THR A 30 -22.36 -4.03 0.76
N THR A 31 -21.26 -3.39 0.39
CA THR A 31 -20.25 -3.95 -0.50
C THR A 31 -19.01 -4.31 0.31
N PHE A 32 -18.61 -5.57 0.25
CA PHE A 32 -17.37 -6.08 0.79
C PHE A 32 -16.34 -6.16 -0.32
N SER A 33 -15.14 -5.64 -0.08
CA SER A 33 -14.08 -5.61 -1.09
C SER A 33 -12.77 -6.17 -0.55
N VAL A 34 -12.02 -6.86 -1.42
CA VAL A 34 -10.67 -7.37 -1.14
C VAL A 34 -9.70 -6.71 -2.11
N ALA A 35 -8.61 -6.14 -1.57
CA ALA A 35 -7.55 -5.60 -2.42
C ALA A 35 -6.76 -6.75 -3.07
N SER A 36 -6.71 -6.79 -4.40
CA SER A 36 -5.87 -7.71 -5.16
C SER A 36 -5.38 -7.05 -6.45
N ASP A 37 -4.26 -7.55 -6.94
CA ASP A 37 -3.73 -7.19 -8.25
C ASP A 37 -4.13 -8.25 -9.30
N LEU A 38 -4.34 -7.80 -10.53
CA LEU A 38 -4.67 -8.64 -11.68
C LEU A 38 -3.79 -8.26 -12.86
N VAL A 39 -2.97 -9.20 -13.29
CA VAL A 39 -2.22 -9.10 -14.54
C VAL A 39 -2.74 -10.15 -15.51
N ALA A 40 -3.36 -9.69 -16.60
CA ALA A 40 -3.84 -10.56 -17.66
C ALA A 40 -2.88 -10.50 -18.87
N SER A 41 -2.43 -11.67 -19.32
CA SER A 41 -1.68 -11.83 -20.56
C SER A 41 -2.58 -11.68 -21.80
N LEU A 42 -1.96 -11.51 -22.97
CA LEU A 42 -2.66 -11.47 -24.26
C LEU A 42 -3.49 -12.73 -24.55
N THR A 43 -3.08 -13.88 -24.02
CA THR A 43 -3.81 -15.16 -24.11
C THR A 43 -4.89 -15.32 -23.03
N GLN A 44 -5.25 -14.25 -22.30
CA GLN A 44 -6.21 -14.27 -21.19
C GLN A 44 -5.82 -15.22 -20.04
N ARG A 45 -4.53 -15.50 -19.90
CA ARG A 45 -4.00 -16.13 -18.69
C ARG A 45 -3.82 -15.05 -17.65
N GLU A 46 -4.38 -15.29 -16.48
CA GLU A 46 -4.41 -14.32 -15.40
C GLU A 46 -3.45 -14.74 -14.28
N GLU A 47 -2.72 -13.76 -13.78
CA GLU A 47 -1.98 -13.81 -12.54
C GLU A 47 -2.70 -12.88 -11.55
N ARG A 48 -3.07 -13.42 -10.39
CA ARG A 48 -3.79 -12.66 -9.35
C ARG A 48 -3.08 -12.81 -8.02
N ALA A 49 -2.77 -11.69 -7.37
CA ALA A 49 -2.10 -11.68 -6.07
C ALA A 49 -2.91 -10.84 -5.07
N PRO A 50 -3.18 -11.33 -3.85
CA PRO A 50 -3.84 -10.51 -2.84
C PRO A 50 -2.87 -9.44 -2.32
N LEU A 51 -3.41 -8.24 -2.07
CA LEU A 51 -2.70 -7.05 -1.59
C LEU A 51 -3.09 -6.65 -0.15
N GLY A 52 -3.95 -7.44 0.49
CA GLY A 52 -4.33 -7.27 1.89
C GLY A 52 -4.99 -8.53 2.45
N GLU A 53 -5.11 -8.59 3.77
CA GLU A 53 -5.72 -9.72 4.47
C GLU A 53 -7.18 -9.47 4.87
N THR A 54 -7.50 -8.22 5.20
CA THR A 54 -8.77 -7.76 5.76
C THR A 54 -9.77 -7.32 4.68
N LEU A 55 -11.06 -7.43 5.00
CA LEU A 55 -12.13 -6.93 4.14
C LEU A 55 -12.31 -5.43 4.35
N ARG A 56 -12.57 -4.71 3.26
CA ARG A 56 -13.02 -3.32 3.31
C ARG A 56 -14.51 -3.24 3.07
N VAL A 57 -15.22 -2.52 3.94
CA VAL A 57 -16.67 -2.40 3.91
C VAL A 57 -17.10 -1.04 3.38
N ARG A 58 -18.06 -1.03 2.45
CA ARG A 58 -18.79 0.18 2.02
C ARG A 58 -20.28 -0.03 2.26
N GLY A 59 -20.95 0.97 2.82
CA GLY A 59 -22.38 0.94 3.08
C GLY A 59 -23.12 2.03 2.32
N GLU A 60 -24.29 1.70 1.78
CA GLU A 60 -25.25 2.65 1.24
C GLU A 60 -26.64 2.33 1.78
N TRP A 61 -27.31 3.33 2.35
CA TRP A 61 -28.68 3.18 2.86
C TRP A 61 -29.40 4.53 2.89
N SER A 62 -30.72 4.49 3.03
CA SER A 62 -31.54 5.61 3.40
C SER A 62 -32.08 5.46 4.81
N LEU A 63 -32.43 6.57 5.42
CA LEU A 63 -33.11 6.64 6.71
C LEU A 63 -34.17 7.74 6.66
N VAL A 64 -35.27 7.55 7.39
CA VAL A 64 -36.37 8.51 7.45
C VAL A 64 -36.37 9.16 8.83
N LEU A 65 -36.14 10.47 8.86
CA LEU A 65 -36.11 11.26 10.09
C LEU A 65 -37.27 12.24 10.13
N SER A 66 -37.74 12.54 11.34
CA SER A 66 -38.58 13.71 11.55
C SER A 66 -37.79 15.01 11.40
N ARG A 67 -38.49 16.12 11.18
CA ARG A 67 -37.89 17.43 10.87
C ARG A 67 -36.83 17.90 11.89
N GLY A 68 -37.05 17.68 13.18
CA GLY A 68 -36.10 18.07 14.24
C GLY A 68 -34.76 17.36 14.10
N PRO A 69 -34.72 16.01 14.20
CA PRO A 69 -33.52 15.20 14.02
C PRO A 69 -32.84 15.39 12.66
N ALA A 70 -33.60 15.56 11.58
CA ALA A 70 -33.03 15.87 10.27
C ALA A 70 -32.28 17.22 10.26
N THR A 71 -32.77 18.21 11.02
CA THR A 71 -32.10 19.51 11.17
C THR A 71 -30.89 19.41 12.08
N GLU A 72 -30.95 18.63 13.16
CA GLU A 72 -29.81 18.35 14.03
C GLU A 72 -28.68 17.64 13.27
N LEU A 73 -29.00 16.58 12.52
CA LEU A 73 -28.03 15.88 11.67
C LEU A 73 -27.42 16.81 10.63
N ARG A 74 -28.23 17.66 9.97
CA ARG A 74 -27.72 18.64 9.01
C ARG A 74 -26.76 19.65 9.66
N ASN A 75 -27.04 20.08 10.89
CA ASN A 75 -26.17 20.98 11.63
C ASN A 75 -24.88 20.28 12.09
N ALA A 76 -24.97 19.03 12.52
CA ALA A 76 -23.81 18.22 12.87
C ALA A 76 -22.91 17.99 11.64
N LEU A 77 -23.48 17.66 10.48
CA LEU A 77 -22.72 17.51 9.22
C LEU A 77 -22.00 18.79 8.78
N ARG A 78 -22.40 19.98 9.25
CA ARG A 78 -21.65 21.23 8.98
C ARG A 78 -20.37 21.33 9.79
N THR A 79 -20.28 20.61 10.91
CA THR A 79 -19.08 20.58 11.77
C THR A 79 -18.16 19.42 11.42
N ILE A 80 -18.63 18.45 10.62
CA ILE A 80 -17.81 17.34 10.11
C ILE A 80 -17.05 17.85 8.89
N ASP A 81 -15.75 18.06 9.07
CA ASP A 81 -14.83 18.37 7.98
C ASP A 81 -14.26 17.05 7.43
N ASP A 82 -13.08 16.63 7.91
CA ASP A 82 -12.40 15.36 7.57
C ASP A 82 -12.29 14.42 8.79
N THR A 83 -13.26 14.48 9.70
CA THR A 83 -13.26 13.61 10.88
C THR A 83 -13.92 12.27 10.54
N PRO A 84 -13.27 11.13 10.81
CA PRO A 84 -13.89 9.84 10.60
C PRO A 84 -15.12 9.69 11.50
N VAL A 85 -16.18 9.10 10.93
CA VAL A 85 -17.46 8.84 11.59
C VAL A 85 -17.58 7.35 11.86
N ARG A 86 -17.98 7.04 13.08
CA ARG A 86 -18.26 5.68 13.54
C ARG A 86 -19.69 5.30 13.20
N ILE A 87 -19.87 4.18 12.50
CA ILE A 87 -21.17 3.72 12.03
C ILE A 87 -21.45 2.30 12.53
N PRO A 88 -22.64 2.04 13.09
CA PRO A 88 -23.07 0.69 13.44
C PRO A 88 -23.25 -0.18 12.19
N PHE A 89 -22.69 -1.38 12.21
CA PHE A 89 -22.95 -2.38 11.19
C PHE A 89 -24.27 -3.11 11.50
N TRP A 90 -25.38 -2.45 11.19
CA TRP A 90 -26.75 -2.88 11.48
C TRP A 90 -27.10 -4.32 11.10
N PRO A 91 -26.59 -4.93 10.00
CA PRO A 91 -26.86 -6.33 9.70
C PRO A 91 -26.40 -7.34 10.76
N ALA A 92 -25.62 -6.90 11.75
CA ALA A 92 -25.15 -7.71 12.87
C ALA A 92 -25.80 -7.33 14.22
N VAL A 93 -26.95 -6.65 14.19
CA VAL A 93 -27.70 -6.35 15.41
C VAL A 93 -28.11 -7.65 16.12
N ASP A 94 -27.82 -7.75 17.41
CA ASP A 94 -28.21 -8.84 18.33
C ASP A 94 -27.32 -10.10 18.40
N ALA A 95 -26.06 -10.02 17.96
CA ALA A 95 -25.20 -11.20 17.96
C ALA A 95 -23.85 -10.98 18.69
N LEU A 96 -23.75 -11.45 19.95
CA LEU A 96 -22.45 -11.64 20.64
C LEU A 96 -21.64 -12.77 20.00
N ASP A 97 -22.33 -13.78 19.48
CA ASP A 97 -21.77 -14.96 18.79
C ASP A 97 -22.18 -14.99 17.30
N GLY A 98 -22.40 -13.81 16.70
CA GLY A 98 -22.82 -13.68 15.31
C GLY A 98 -21.72 -13.92 14.30
N PRO A 99 -22.07 -14.01 13.01
CA PRO A 99 -21.08 -14.17 11.96
C PRO A 99 -20.18 -12.95 11.75
N PHE A 100 -20.55 -11.80 12.31
CA PHE A 100 -19.86 -10.52 12.16
C PHE A 100 -19.47 -9.97 13.53
N GLY A 101 -18.25 -9.46 13.65
CA GLY A 101 -17.74 -8.79 14.83
C GLY A 101 -16.85 -7.60 14.48
N SER A 102 -16.41 -6.87 15.50
CA SER A 102 -15.40 -5.82 15.34
C SER A 102 -14.75 -5.54 16.70
N ARG A 103 -13.73 -4.67 16.72
CA ARG A 103 -13.10 -4.21 17.98
C ARG A 103 -14.08 -3.45 18.87
N TRP A 104 -15.04 -2.72 18.28
CA TRP A 104 -15.86 -1.73 18.98
C TRP A 104 -17.34 -2.03 18.83
N TRP A 105 -18.11 -1.92 19.92
CA TRP A 105 -19.53 -2.29 19.94
C TRP A 105 -20.38 -1.15 20.49
N MET A 106 -21.61 -1.06 20.00
CA MET A 106 -22.63 -0.13 20.46
C MET A 106 -23.81 -0.91 21.07
N GLY A 107 -24.34 -0.43 22.19
CA GLY A 107 -25.55 -0.96 22.81
C GLY A 107 -26.81 -0.44 22.13
N TYR A 108 -27.78 -1.33 21.94
CA TYR A 108 -29.04 -1.03 21.28
C TYR A 108 -30.21 -1.62 22.07
N THR A 109 -31.27 -0.85 22.29
CA THR A 109 -32.52 -1.33 22.90
C THR A 109 -33.67 -1.08 21.93
N GLN A 110 -34.29 -2.13 21.42
CA GLN A 110 -35.48 -2.02 20.58
C GLN A 110 -36.70 -1.54 21.41
N GLY A 111 -37.51 -0.64 20.85
CA GLY A 111 -38.82 -0.29 21.41
C GLY A 111 -39.86 -1.36 21.05
N ASP A 112 -40.76 -1.69 21.98
CA ASP A 112 -41.73 -2.82 21.91
C ASP A 112 -42.83 -2.70 20.82
N SER A 113 -42.71 -1.80 19.85
CA SER A 113 -43.69 -1.62 18.76
C SER A 113 -43.06 -1.92 17.40
N ALA A 114 -43.73 -2.74 16.60
CA ALA A 114 -43.35 -2.98 15.20
C ALA A 114 -43.39 -1.68 14.39
N GLY A 115 -42.23 -1.03 14.25
CA GLY A 115 -42.05 0.25 13.57
C GLY A 115 -41.36 1.35 14.39
N GLU A 116 -40.93 1.09 15.63
CA GLU A 116 -40.21 2.07 16.45
C GLU A 116 -38.68 1.89 16.39
N VAL A 117 -37.97 3.01 16.14
CA VAL A 117 -36.51 3.12 16.19
C VAL A 117 -36.07 2.93 17.65
N GLY A 118 -35.14 2.00 17.90
CA GLY A 118 -34.64 1.72 19.25
C GLY A 118 -33.78 2.85 19.82
N ASN A 119 -33.64 2.88 21.15
CA ASN A 119 -32.72 3.78 21.83
C ASN A 119 -31.29 3.20 21.77
N VAL A 120 -30.32 4.05 21.48
CA VAL A 120 -28.90 3.72 21.43
C VAL A 120 -28.21 4.19 22.70
N THR A 121 -27.48 3.29 23.36
CA THR A 121 -26.67 3.60 24.56
C THR A 121 -25.24 3.09 24.37
N TRP A 122 -24.26 3.91 24.76
CA TRP A 122 -22.84 3.66 24.51
C TRP A 122 -22.12 2.91 25.65
N GLU A 123 -22.84 2.14 26.46
CA GLU A 123 -22.28 1.44 27.62
C GLU A 123 -22.06 -0.07 27.33
N GLN A 124 -20.83 -0.52 27.55
CA GLN A 124 -20.36 -1.88 27.23
C GLN A 124 -21.01 -3.00 28.09
N SER A 125 -21.74 -2.68 29.17
CA SER A 125 -22.00 -3.66 30.25
C SER A 125 -23.45 -4.03 30.60
N ALA A 126 -24.52 -3.41 30.04
CA ALA A 126 -25.88 -3.69 30.55
C ALA A 126 -27.06 -3.70 29.54
N VAL A 127 -26.82 -3.71 28.23
CA VAL A 127 -27.91 -3.65 27.23
C VAL A 127 -28.16 -5.01 26.58
N GLY A 128 -29.43 -5.34 26.35
CA GLY A 128 -29.88 -6.65 25.83
C GLY A 128 -29.47 -6.97 24.39
N GLN A 129 -29.32 -5.96 23.52
CA GLN A 129 -28.85 -6.12 22.13
C GLN A 129 -27.62 -5.24 21.88
N ARG A 130 -26.73 -5.69 20.99
CA ARG A 130 -25.48 -5.00 20.64
C ARG A 130 -25.25 -5.05 19.13
N VAL A 131 -24.47 -4.11 18.61
CA VAL A 131 -24.11 -4.05 17.19
C VAL A 131 -22.63 -3.64 17.04
N PRO A 132 -21.85 -4.29 16.18
CA PRO A 132 -20.47 -3.89 15.93
C PRO A 132 -20.43 -2.53 15.24
N THR A 133 -19.37 -1.76 15.44
CA THR A 133 -19.19 -0.43 14.84
C THR A 133 -17.90 -0.35 14.05
N LEU A 134 -17.98 0.28 12.89
CA LEU A 134 -16.86 0.47 11.98
C LEU A 134 -16.52 1.95 11.89
N LEU A 135 -15.24 2.25 11.70
CA LEU A 135 -14.73 3.62 11.55
C LEU A 135 -14.45 3.92 10.08
N GLY A 136 -14.89 5.06 9.59
CA GLY A 136 -14.66 5.43 8.20
C GLY A 136 -15.17 6.82 7.85
N TYR A 137 -15.25 7.12 6.56
CA TYR A 137 -15.63 8.43 6.05
C TYR A 137 -16.97 8.38 5.33
N LEU A 138 -17.70 9.49 5.36
CA LEU A 138 -18.87 9.66 4.51
C LEU A 138 -18.40 9.83 3.06
N ASP A 139 -18.91 8.98 2.18
CA ASP A 139 -18.58 8.99 0.77
C ASP A 139 -19.50 9.96 0.02
N GLY A 140 -19.13 11.22 0.09
CA GLY A 140 -19.93 12.35 -0.39
C GLY A 140 -20.93 12.86 0.65
N SER A 141 -21.54 14.01 0.36
CA SER A 141 -22.50 14.64 1.26
C SER A 141 -23.81 13.84 1.31
N PRO A 142 -24.36 13.53 2.50
CA PRO A 142 -25.66 12.88 2.61
C PRO A 142 -26.76 13.69 1.90
N SER A 143 -27.62 12.99 1.15
CA SER A 143 -28.69 13.64 0.37
C SER A 143 -29.95 13.78 1.22
N PHE A 144 -30.47 15.01 1.37
CA PHE A 144 -31.71 15.27 2.11
C PHE A 144 -32.88 15.50 1.16
N ARG A 145 -33.90 14.66 1.24
CA ARG A 145 -35.13 14.79 0.43
C ARG A 145 -36.34 14.85 1.36
N ALA A 146 -37.08 15.96 1.32
CA ALA A 146 -38.34 16.05 2.05
C ALA A 146 -39.39 15.14 1.38
N ILE A 147 -39.90 14.16 2.13
CA ILE A 147 -41.05 13.35 1.70
C ILE A 147 -42.34 14.12 2.02
N THR A 148 -42.40 14.67 3.23
CA THR A 148 -43.51 15.50 3.74
C THR A 148 -42.92 16.71 4.50
N PRO A 149 -43.73 17.70 4.92
CA PRO A 149 -43.24 18.80 5.76
C PRO A 149 -42.65 18.36 7.11
N GLU A 150 -42.97 17.13 7.55
CA GLU A 150 -42.54 16.58 8.85
C GLU A 150 -41.49 15.47 8.71
N LEU A 151 -41.39 14.81 7.54
CA LEU A 151 -40.50 13.68 7.29
C LEU A 151 -39.49 13.98 6.18
N VAL A 152 -38.24 13.67 6.46
CA VAL A 152 -37.10 13.84 5.55
C VAL A 152 -36.40 12.50 5.38
N GLU A 153 -36.26 12.07 4.14
CA GLU A 153 -35.39 10.97 3.73
C GLU A 153 -33.95 11.48 3.65
N VAL A 154 -33.02 10.74 4.26
CA VAL A 154 -31.59 11.01 4.20
C VAL A 154 -30.90 9.81 3.57
N GLY A 155 -30.24 10.01 2.44
CA GLY A 155 -29.38 9.02 1.80
C GLY A 155 -27.96 9.14 2.33
N VAL A 156 -27.39 8.04 2.82
CA VAL A 156 -26.06 7.98 3.40
C VAL A 156 -25.22 6.98 2.61
N ARG A 157 -24.00 7.42 2.26
CA ARG A 157 -22.94 6.57 1.73
C ARG A 157 -21.75 6.68 2.63
N TRP A 158 -21.15 5.55 2.94
CA TRP A 158 -20.04 5.46 3.87
C TRP A 158 -19.03 4.43 3.41
N GLN A 159 -17.76 4.72 3.62
CA GLN A 159 -16.65 3.85 3.30
C GLN A 159 -15.76 3.68 4.53
N GLU A 160 -15.50 2.42 4.89
CA GLU A 160 -14.55 2.08 5.95
C GLU A 160 -13.16 2.60 5.64
N SER A 161 -12.53 3.18 6.66
CA SER A 161 -11.13 3.64 6.63
C SER A 161 -10.55 3.46 8.02
N SER A 162 -10.58 2.22 8.49
CA SER A 162 -10.11 1.80 9.80
C SER A 162 -8.75 1.09 9.67
N GLU A 163 -7.97 1.06 10.75
CA GLU A 163 -6.80 0.18 10.82
C GLU A 163 -7.25 -1.28 10.78
N SER A 164 -6.39 -2.19 10.28
CA SER A 164 -6.70 -3.62 10.16
C SER A 164 -7.16 -4.27 11.48
N ASN A 165 -6.71 -3.76 12.64
CA ASN A 165 -7.12 -4.26 13.96
C ASN A 165 -8.54 -3.82 14.38
N GLN A 166 -9.15 -2.87 13.67
CA GLN A 166 -10.52 -2.38 13.87
C GLN A 166 -11.48 -2.82 12.76
N ALA A 167 -10.96 -3.49 11.73
CA ALA A 167 -11.74 -3.99 10.62
C ALA A 167 -12.83 -4.98 11.06
N LEU A 168 -13.82 -5.19 10.20
CA LEU A 168 -14.88 -6.16 10.44
C LEU A 168 -14.28 -7.57 10.55
N THR A 169 -14.50 -8.24 11.68
CA THR A 169 -14.11 -9.64 11.90
C THR A 169 -15.26 -10.57 11.52
N LEU A 170 -14.90 -11.77 11.04
CA LEU A 170 -15.86 -12.79 10.64
C LEU A 170 -15.69 -14.04 11.50
N ALA A 171 -16.80 -14.70 11.81
CA ALA A 171 -16.76 -16.00 12.47
C ALA A 171 -15.98 -17.02 11.64
N THR A 172 -15.29 -17.93 12.33
CA THR A 172 -14.55 -19.02 11.69
C THR A 172 -15.53 -20.03 11.10
N GLU A 173 -15.33 -20.41 9.84
CA GLU A 173 -16.17 -21.36 9.12
C GLU A 173 -15.33 -22.47 8.48
N TYR A 174 -15.94 -23.64 8.33
CA TYR A 174 -15.32 -24.77 7.65
C TYR A 174 -16.12 -25.11 6.40
N PHE A 175 -15.45 -25.13 5.26
CA PHE A 175 -16.05 -25.40 3.96
C PHE A 175 -15.68 -26.79 3.44
N THR A 176 -16.61 -27.40 2.70
CA THR A 176 -16.40 -28.70 2.07
C THR A 176 -15.28 -28.63 1.04
N THR A 177 -14.32 -29.54 1.13
CA THR A 177 -13.25 -29.69 0.15
C THR A 177 -13.76 -30.37 -1.11
N GLY A 178 -13.34 -29.86 -2.26
CA GLY A 178 -13.58 -30.45 -3.57
C GLY A 178 -12.36 -31.22 -4.09
N PRO A 179 -12.39 -31.66 -5.35
CA PRO A 179 -11.24 -32.31 -5.98
C PRO A 179 -9.98 -31.44 -5.97
N SER A 180 -8.82 -32.06 -5.76
CA SER A 180 -7.53 -31.37 -5.87
C SER A 180 -7.10 -31.20 -7.32
N ILE A 181 -6.40 -30.10 -7.60
CA ILE A 181 -5.74 -29.82 -8.88
C ILE A 181 -4.23 -29.89 -8.62
N GLY A 182 -3.58 -30.95 -9.11
CA GLY A 182 -2.20 -31.24 -8.71
C GLY A 182 -2.11 -31.47 -7.19
N ALA A 183 -1.27 -30.70 -6.51
CA ALA A 183 -1.11 -30.75 -5.05
C ALA A 183 -2.05 -29.78 -4.28
N ILE A 184 -2.86 -28.99 -4.99
CA ILE A 184 -3.66 -27.91 -4.40
C ILE A 184 -5.10 -28.38 -4.18
N THR A 185 -5.57 -28.31 -2.95
CA THR A 185 -6.97 -28.60 -2.60
C THR A 185 -7.83 -27.36 -2.79
N ARG A 186 -8.92 -27.48 -3.54
CA ARG A 186 -9.90 -26.41 -3.75
C ARG A 186 -11.19 -26.71 -3.03
N TYR A 187 -11.96 -25.68 -2.69
CA TYR A 187 -13.22 -25.83 -1.97
C TYR A 187 -14.42 -25.85 -2.91
N VAL A 188 -15.55 -26.34 -2.41
CA VAL A 188 -16.83 -26.32 -3.14
C VAL A 188 -17.66 -25.15 -2.64
N PHE A 189 -18.29 -24.43 -3.56
CA PHE A 189 -19.21 -23.36 -3.23
C PHE A 189 -20.42 -23.93 -2.45
N PRO A 190 -20.68 -23.48 -1.21
CA PRO A 190 -21.56 -24.21 -0.29
C PRO A 190 -23.04 -23.82 -0.37
N PHE A 191 -23.39 -22.79 -1.15
CA PHE A 191 -24.75 -22.23 -1.17
C PHE A 191 -25.57 -22.74 -2.36
N SER A 192 -26.86 -22.97 -2.12
CA SER A 192 -27.83 -23.31 -3.16
C SER A 192 -28.48 -22.05 -3.73
N PRO A 193 -28.58 -21.91 -5.06
CA PRO A 193 -29.20 -20.73 -5.66
C PRO A 193 -30.69 -20.64 -5.34
N ASN A 194 -31.22 -19.42 -5.34
CA ASN A 194 -32.64 -19.15 -5.19
C ASN A 194 -33.38 -19.50 -6.49
N TRP A 195 -33.96 -20.69 -6.55
CA TRP A 195 -34.73 -21.19 -7.69
C TRP A 195 -36.03 -20.42 -8.00
N LEU A 196 -36.47 -19.52 -7.13
CA LEU A 196 -37.59 -18.61 -7.43
C LEU A 196 -37.18 -17.48 -8.39
N SER A 197 -35.87 -17.20 -8.48
CA SER A 197 -35.30 -16.23 -9.40
C SER A 197 -34.71 -16.93 -10.62
N ALA A 198 -34.85 -16.31 -11.80
CA ALA A 198 -34.16 -16.77 -13.00
C ALA A 198 -32.64 -16.75 -12.76
N GLN A 199 -31.99 -17.89 -13.01
CA GLN A 199 -30.55 -18.06 -12.92
C GLN A 199 -29.95 -17.87 -14.31
N GLU A 200 -28.80 -17.24 -14.39
CA GLU A 200 -28.08 -17.01 -15.66
C GLU A 200 -26.88 -17.97 -15.70
N PRO A 201 -26.97 -19.12 -16.40
CA PRO A 201 -25.86 -20.08 -16.45
C PRO A 201 -24.62 -19.55 -17.19
N GLY A 202 -24.70 -18.36 -17.79
CA GLY A 202 -23.60 -17.69 -18.48
C GLY A 202 -23.41 -18.17 -19.91
N SER A 203 -23.10 -17.24 -20.80
CA SER A 203 -22.63 -17.57 -22.16
C SER A 203 -21.13 -17.85 -22.14
N VAL A 204 -20.64 -18.60 -23.14
CA VAL A 204 -19.20 -18.77 -23.36
C VAL A 204 -18.63 -17.51 -23.99
N LEU A 205 -17.64 -16.89 -23.33
CA LEU A 205 -17.00 -15.66 -23.75
C LEU A 205 -15.62 -15.93 -24.35
N VAL A 206 -15.28 -15.17 -25.39
CA VAL A 206 -13.96 -15.17 -26.05
C VAL A 206 -13.61 -13.71 -26.34
N ASN A 207 -12.48 -13.23 -25.84
CA ASN A 207 -12.05 -11.85 -26.03
C ASN A 207 -11.40 -11.66 -27.40
N ALA A 208 -12.12 -11.00 -28.31
CA ALA A 208 -11.62 -10.61 -29.62
C ALA A 208 -11.47 -9.09 -29.66
N ARG A 209 -10.24 -8.60 -29.88
CA ARG A 209 -10.01 -7.18 -30.15
C ARG A 209 -10.33 -6.91 -31.61
N ARG A 210 -11.16 -5.91 -31.88
CA ARG A 210 -11.58 -5.55 -33.24
C ARG A 210 -11.42 -4.06 -33.43
N ASP A 211 -10.45 -3.67 -34.24
CA ASP A 211 -10.16 -2.26 -34.53
C ASP A 211 -10.52 -1.95 -35.99
N PHE A 212 -11.27 -0.88 -36.22
CA PHE A 212 -11.57 -0.40 -37.57
C PHE A 212 -10.41 0.47 -38.06
N ILE A 213 -9.53 -0.14 -38.86
CA ILE A 213 -8.38 0.56 -39.43
C ILE A 213 -8.75 1.08 -40.82
N GLY A 214 -8.92 2.40 -40.94
CA GLY A 214 -9.24 3.09 -42.19
C GLY A 214 -10.74 3.08 -42.55
N PRO A 215 -11.12 3.46 -43.79
CA PRO A 215 -12.51 3.58 -44.23
C PRO A 215 -13.14 2.23 -44.66
N HIS A 216 -12.47 1.11 -44.39
CA HIS A 216 -13.00 -0.22 -44.71
C HIS A 216 -14.17 -0.59 -43.78
N ARG A 217 -15.09 -1.42 -44.30
CA ARG A 217 -16.25 -1.91 -43.53
C ARG A 217 -15.92 -3.09 -42.61
N GLU A 218 -14.78 -3.73 -42.83
CA GLU A 218 -14.31 -4.87 -42.04
C GLU A 218 -13.38 -4.39 -40.93
N ALA A 219 -13.58 -4.91 -39.72
CA ALA A 219 -12.67 -4.66 -38.61
C ALA A 219 -11.47 -5.59 -38.71
N ALA A 220 -10.27 -5.06 -38.48
CA ALA A 220 -9.10 -5.88 -38.23
C ALA A 220 -9.33 -6.56 -36.87
N ALA A 221 -9.40 -7.90 -36.87
CA ALA A 221 -9.61 -8.68 -35.66
C ALA A 221 -8.31 -9.33 -35.21
N GLU A 222 -7.95 -9.10 -33.95
CA GLU A 222 -6.87 -9.78 -33.26
C GLU A 222 -7.50 -10.72 -32.22
N VAL A 223 -7.31 -12.02 -32.42
CA VAL A 223 -7.80 -13.06 -31.51
C VAL A 223 -6.62 -13.94 -31.13
N TYR A 224 -6.21 -13.84 -29.88
CA TYR A 224 -5.23 -14.75 -29.30
C TYR A 224 -5.87 -16.09 -28.99
N PRO A 225 -5.13 -17.22 -29.09
CA PRO A 225 -5.63 -18.52 -28.66
C PRO A 225 -6.01 -18.47 -27.19
N GLN A 226 -7.30 -18.65 -26.91
CA GLN A 226 -7.87 -18.66 -25.57
C GLN A 226 -8.96 -19.74 -25.50
N VAL A 227 -9.17 -20.29 -24.31
CA VAL A 227 -10.28 -21.22 -24.06
C VAL A 227 -11.51 -20.38 -23.71
N GLY A 228 -12.65 -20.71 -24.31
CA GLY A 228 -13.90 -20.02 -23.98
C GLY A 228 -14.27 -20.26 -22.52
N THR A 229 -14.61 -19.21 -21.79
CA THR A 229 -14.96 -19.27 -20.36
C THR A 229 -16.45 -18.99 -20.18
N ARG A 230 -17.13 -19.77 -19.32
CA ARG A 230 -18.50 -19.43 -18.89
C ARG A 230 -18.46 -18.35 -17.82
N ALA A 231 -19.46 -17.48 -17.82
CA ALA A 231 -19.64 -16.47 -16.77
C ALA A 231 -21.02 -16.59 -16.11
N PRO A 232 -21.25 -17.61 -15.25
CA PRO A 232 -22.54 -17.78 -14.62
C PRO A 232 -22.80 -16.69 -13.58
N ARG A 233 -24.06 -16.27 -13.49
CA ARG A 233 -24.54 -15.31 -12.51
C ARG A 233 -25.71 -15.91 -11.75
N LEU A 234 -25.51 -16.12 -10.45
CA LEU A 234 -26.45 -16.80 -9.58
C LEU A 234 -26.96 -15.88 -8.48
N ARG A 235 -28.24 -16.00 -8.17
CA ARG A 235 -28.90 -15.22 -7.12
C ARG A 235 -29.20 -16.09 -5.91
N PHE A 236 -28.93 -15.56 -4.72
CA PHE A 236 -29.07 -16.23 -3.44
C PHE A 236 -29.93 -15.39 -2.50
N THR A 237 -30.80 -16.07 -1.75
CA THR A 237 -31.53 -15.47 -0.63
C THR A 237 -31.12 -16.24 0.61
N LEU A 238 -30.45 -15.55 1.53
CA LEU A 238 -29.72 -16.15 2.64
C LEU A 238 -30.26 -15.65 3.98
N SER A 239 -30.12 -16.48 5.03
CA SER A 239 -30.23 -16.01 6.40
C SER A 239 -29.03 -15.12 6.74
N ILE A 240 -29.10 -14.31 7.80
CA ILE A 240 -27.94 -13.50 8.25
C ILE A 240 -26.72 -14.40 8.54
N ALA A 241 -26.93 -15.56 9.16
CA ALA A 241 -25.86 -16.53 9.41
C ALA A 241 -25.21 -16.99 8.09
N ASP A 242 -26.02 -17.41 7.11
CA ASP A 242 -25.50 -17.86 5.81
C ASP A 242 -24.88 -16.71 4.99
N ALA A 243 -25.39 -15.49 5.12
CA ALA A 243 -24.78 -14.30 4.51
C ALA A 243 -23.39 -14.05 5.10
N GLY A 244 -23.25 -14.20 6.42
CA GLY A 244 -21.97 -14.22 7.11
C GLY A 244 -21.00 -15.28 6.59
N ARG A 245 -21.50 -16.51 6.42
CA ARG A 245 -20.74 -17.62 5.83
C ARG A 245 -20.31 -17.33 4.40
N LEU A 246 -21.14 -16.64 3.61
CA LEU A 246 -20.81 -16.25 2.23
C LEU A 246 -19.72 -15.18 2.21
N VAL A 247 -19.83 -14.16 3.06
CA VAL A 247 -18.81 -13.12 3.20
C VAL A 247 -17.49 -13.73 3.70
N ARG A 248 -17.55 -14.73 4.60
CA ARG A 248 -16.38 -15.49 5.03
C ARG A 248 -15.76 -16.28 3.88
N PHE A 249 -16.57 -17.00 3.11
CA PHE A 249 -16.09 -17.73 1.93
C PHE A 249 -15.42 -16.78 0.93
N PHE A 250 -16.00 -15.61 0.67
CA PHE A 250 -15.45 -14.59 -0.20
C PHE A 250 -14.11 -14.04 0.31
N SER A 251 -14.01 -13.76 1.62
CA SER A 251 -12.77 -13.31 2.26
C SER A 251 -11.66 -14.37 2.23
N ASP A 252 -12.00 -15.64 2.52
CA ASP A 252 -11.03 -16.74 2.51
C ASP A 252 -10.47 -17.01 1.11
N ARG A 253 -11.27 -16.81 0.06
CA ARG A 253 -10.84 -16.90 -1.35
C ARG A 253 -10.16 -15.62 -1.85
N LYS A 254 -10.00 -14.62 -0.98
CA LYS A 254 -9.43 -13.30 -1.29
C LYS A 254 -10.11 -12.64 -2.50
N GLY A 255 -11.45 -12.68 -2.52
CA GLY A 255 -12.26 -12.12 -3.59
C GLY A 255 -12.10 -12.89 -4.90
N SER A 256 -11.65 -12.24 -5.96
CA SER A 256 -11.49 -12.86 -7.28
C SER A 256 -10.20 -13.67 -7.46
N VAL A 257 -9.38 -13.83 -6.42
CA VAL A 257 -8.05 -14.45 -6.53
C VAL A 257 -8.11 -15.98 -6.54
N GLU A 258 -8.65 -16.61 -5.50
CA GLU A 258 -8.59 -18.06 -5.35
C GLU A 258 -9.78 -18.75 -6.05
N PRO A 259 -9.54 -19.73 -6.94
CA PRO A 259 -10.60 -20.47 -7.60
C PRO A 259 -11.22 -21.54 -6.70
N PHE A 260 -12.47 -21.88 -6.95
CA PHE A 260 -13.24 -22.88 -6.24
C PHE A 260 -14.19 -23.61 -7.19
N TRP A 261 -14.67 -24.77 -6.76
CA TRP A 261 -15.57 -25.59 -7.53
C TRP A 261 -17.02 -25.13 -7.36
N LEU A 262 -17.68 -24.82 -8.47
CA LEU A 262 -19.10 -24.50 -8.54
C LEU A 262 -19.83 -25.64 -9.25
N PRO A 263 -20.72 -26.37 -8.55
CA PRO A 263 -21.60 -27.33 -9.20
C PRO A 263 -22.51 -26.61 -10.19
N GLY A 264 -22.67 -27.18 -11.39
CA GLY A 264 -23.65 -26.71 -12.36
C GLY A 264 -25.03 -26.65 -11.70
N SER A 265 -25.72 -25.52 -11.87
CA SER A 265 -27.01 -25.31 -11.24
C SER A 265 -28.11 -26.18 -11.87
N LEU A 266 -27.97 -26.51 -13.16
CA LEU A 266 -28.93 -27.35 -13.88
C LEU A 266 -28.55 -28.84 -13.78
N SER A 267 -29.56 -29.71 -13.68
CA SER A 267 -29.37 -31.15 -13.91
C SER A 267 -29.08 -31.35 -15.40
N GLU A 268 -27.81 -31.34 -15.77
CA GLU A 268 -27.38 -31.46 -17.16
C GLU A 268 -27.57 -32.88 -17.70
N VAL A 269 -27.47 -33.88 -16.82
CA VAL A 269 -27.65 -35.30 -17.15
C VAL A 269 -28.32 -36.06 -16.00
N GLU A 270 -28.83 -37.26 -16.28
CA GLU A 270 -29.45 -38.14 -15.29
C GLU A 270 -28.75 -39.50 -15.23
N LEU A 271 -28.74 -40.11 -14.04
CA LEU A 271 -28.28 -41.49 -13.85
C LEU A 271 -29.29 -42.48 -14.48
N ALA A 272 -28.81 -43.37 -15.36
CA ALA A 272 -29.65 -44.42 -15.94
C ALA A 272 -29.98 -45.53 -14.93
N SER A 273 -29.12 -45.73 -13.92
CA SER A 273 -29.27 -46.75 -12.88
C SER A 273 -28.58 -46.32 -11.60
N ASN A 274 -28.93 -46.95 -10.47
CA ASN A 274 -28.22 -46.74 -9.21
C ASN A 274 -26.73 -47.06 -9.39
N THR A 275 -25.88 -46.28 -8.72
CA THR A 275 -24.44 -46.54 -8.67
C THR A 275 -24.10 -47.43 -7.49
N SER A 276 -22.92 -48.05 -7.53
CA SER A 276 -22.44 -48.93 -6.47
C SER A 276 -21.07 -48.49 -5.99
N SER A 277 -20.81 -48.55 -4.68
CA SER A 277 -19.58 -48.13 -4.00
C SER A 277 -18.29 -48.86 -4.45
N GLY A 278 -18.41 -49.95 -5.21
CA GLY A 278 -17.28 -50.68 -5.80
C GLY A 278 -17.00 -50.40 -7.28
N SER A 279 -17.84 -49.63 -7.98
CA SER A 279 -17.71 -49.38 -9.42
C SER A 279 -17.36 -47.92 -9.69
N ALA A 280 -16.30 -47.69 -10.48
CA ALA A 280 -15.96 -46.38 -11.04
C ALA A 280 -16.68 -46.09 -12.37
N ASN A 281 -17.38 -47.08 -12.93
CA ASN A 281 -18.19 -46.89 -14.13
C ASN A 281 -19.62 -46.48 -13.75
N VAL A 282 -20.08 -45.38 -14.34
CA VAL A 282 -21.42 -44.82 -14.14
C VAL A 282 -22.13 -44.73 -15.49
N THR A 283 -23.37 -45.21 -15.55
CA THR A 283 -24.18 -45.14 -16.77
C THR A 283 -25.18 -43.99 -16.67
N LEU A 284 -25.16 -43.10 -17.66
CA LEU A 284 -26.07 -41.96 -17.78
C LEU A 284 -27.18 -42.25 -18.79
N VAL A 285 -28.26 -41.50 -18.72
CA VAL A 285 -29.34 -41.54 -19.72
C VAL A 285 -28.86 -40.97 -21.05
N ASP A 286 -28.16 -39.83 -21.00
CA ASP A 286 -27.44 -39.21 -22.11
C ASP A 286 -26.14 -38.61 -21.58
N ALA A 287 -25.00 -39.03 -22.11
CA ALA A 287 -23.69 -38.48 -21.74
C ALA A 287 -23.16 -37.47 -22.77
N SER A 288 -23.95 -37.12 -23.79
CA SER A 288 -23.55 -36.18 -24.86
C SER A 288 -23.05 -34.80 -24.37
N PRO A 289 -23.61 -34.20 -23.30
CA PRO A 289 -23.18 -32.87 -22.82
C PRO A 289 -21.85 -32.87 -22.04
N ILE A 290 -21.31 -34.05 -21.73
CA ILE A 290 -20.15 -34.21 -20.85
C ILE A 290 -18.90 -34.56 -21.66
N GLU A 291 -17.80 -33.87 -21.38
CA GLU A 291 -16.51 -34.08 -22.06
C GLU A 291 -15.57 -34.99 -21.26
N ASP A 292 -14.65 -35.64 -21.96
CA ASP A 292 -13.56 -36.41 -21.33
C ASP A 292 -12.67 -35.48 -20.50
N PHE A 293 -12.07 -36.00 -19.43
CA PHE A 293 -11.18 -35.25 -18.52
C PHE A 293 -11.81 -34.08 -17.75
N SER A 294 -13.13 -33.87 -17.87
CA SER A 294 -13.89 -32.91 -17.08
C SER A 294 -14.23 -33.44 -15.68
N TYR A 295 -14.73 -32.56 -14.81
CA TYR A 295 -15.18 -32.92 -13.46
C TYR A 295 -16.71 -32.96 -13.39
N ILE A 296 -17.23 -33.92 -12.64
CA ILE A 296 -18.66 -34.13 -12.45
C ILE A 296 -19.00 -34.12 -10.96
N ALA A 297 -20.16 -33.59 -10.63
CA ALA A 297 -20.71 -33.56 -9.29
C ALA A 297 -22.00 -34.38 -9.21
N PHE A 298 -22.09 -35.17 -8.15
CA PHE A 298 -23.28 -35.87 -7.73
C PHE A 298 -23.82 -35.19 -6.46
N LEU A 299 -24.94 -34.50 -6.61
CA LEU A 299 -25.66 -33.90 -5.48
C LEU A 299 -26.72 -34.90 -4.99
N HIS A 300 -26.60 -35.33 -3.75
CA HIS A 300 -27.49 -36.33 -3.16
C HIS A 300 -27.84 -35.98 -1.70
N GLY A 301 -29.00 -36.45 -1.23
CA GLY A 301 -29.45 -36.19 0.15
C GLY A 301 -29.58 -34.70 0.49
N ALA A 302 -29.66 -34.39 1.79
CA ALA A 302 -29.76 -33.01 2.30
C ALA A 302 -28.38 -32.30 2.23
N GLY A 303 -27.93 -31.95 1.03
CA GLY A 303 -26.70 -31.18 0.82
C GLY A 303 -25.40 -32.00 0.80
N GLN A 304 -25.48 -33.33 0.60
CA GLN A 304 -24.28 -34.13 0.38
C GLN A 304 -23.80 -34.00 -1.06
N PHE A 305 -22.49 -33.94 -1.20
CA PHE A 305 -21.82 -33.71 -2.46
C PHE A 305 -20.75 -34.77 -2.67
N THR A 306 -20.65 -35.29 -3.89
CA THR A 306 -19.55 -36.17 -4.28
C THR A 306 -19.07 -35.77 -5.66
N ALA A 307 -17.80 -35.37 -5.77
CA ALA A 307 -17.18 -35.01 -7.05
C ALA A 307 -16.22 -36.08 -7.53
N ARG A 308 -16.17 -36.27 -8.84
CA ARG A 308 -15.26 -37.23 -9.49
C ARG A 308 -14.68 -36.63 -10.76
N LYS A 309 -13.47 -37.07 -11.10
CA LYS A 309 -12.85 -36.76 -12.39
C LYS A 309 -13.25 -37.82 -13.42
N ILE A 310 -13.63 -37.39 -14.60
CA ILE A 310 -13.94 -38.29 -15.72
C ILE A 310 -12.62 -38.65 -16.40
N LEU A 311 -12.33 -39.94 -16.53
CA LEU A 311 -11.15 -40.43 -17.23
C LEU A 311 -11.44 -40.68 -18.71
N SER A 312 -12.63 -41.17 -19.03
CA SER A 312 -13.08 -41.42 -20.40
C SER A 312 -14.59 -41.63 -20.47
N ARG A 313 -15.19 -41.27 -21.61
CA ARG A 313 -16.57 -41.55 -21.99
C ARG A 313 -16.62 -42.55 -23.14
N VAL A 314 -17.38 -43.63 -22.98
CA VAL A 314 -17.70 -44.58 -24.05
C VAL A 314 -19.21 -44.70 -24.17
N GLY A 315 -19.79 -44.05 -25.19
CA GLY A 315 -21.25 -43.92 -25.30
C GLY A 315 -21.82 -43.19 -24.08
N ASN A 316 -22.76 -43.84 -23.40
CA ASN A 316 -23.40 -43.31 -22.18
C ASN A 316 -22.74 -43.75 -20.87
N VAL A 317 -21.58 -44.43 -20.94
CA VAL A 317 -20.84 -44.87 -19.76
C VAL A 317 -19.64 -43.95 -19.54
N LEU A 318 -19.59 -43.37 -18.34
CA LEU A 318 -18.44 -42.63 -17.85
C LEU A 318 -17.57 -43.54 -16.99
N THR A 319 -16.27 -43.54 -17.24
CA THR A 319 -15.26 -44.10 -16.33
C THR A 319 -14.69 -42.98 -15.49
N LEU A 320 -14.89 -43.08 -14.17
CA LEU A 320 -14.43 -42.09 -13.20
C LEU A 320 -13.08 -42.50 -12.59
N ASP A 321 -12.42 -41.54 -11.95
CA ASP A 321 -11.19 -41.75 -11.18
C ASP A 321 -11.39 -42.66 -9.96
N SER A 322 -12.59 -42.63 -9.36
CA SER A 322 -12.98 -43.52 -8.27
C SER A 322 -14.50 -43.70 -8.20
N SER A 323 -14.97 -44.71 -7.46
CA SER A 323 -16.41 -44.93 -7.29
C SER A 323 -17.10 -43.73 -6.62
N PRO A 324 -18.25 -43.26 -7.11
CA PRO A 324 -19.02 -42.18 -6.48
C PRO A 324 -19.83 -42.65 -5.26
N GLY A 325 -19.77 -43.94 -4.91
CA GLY A 325 -20.55 -44.51 -3.80
C GLY A 325 -21.86 -45.17 -4.26
N ASP A 326 -22.71 -45.50 -3.29
CA ASP A 326 -24.04 -46.07 -3.53
C ASP A 326 -25.08 -44.94 -3.68
N LEU A 327 -25.22 -44.40 -4.90
CA LEU A 327 -26.15 -43.29 -5.20
C LEU A 327 -27.41 -43.79 -5.91
N ALA A 328 -28.57 -43.35 -5.45
CA ALA A 328 -29.86 -43.69 -6.05
C ALA A 328 -30.15 -42.80 -7.26
N ALA A 329 -30.44 -43.41 -8.41
CA ALA A 329 -30.61 -42.70 -9.68
C ALA A 329 -31.67 -41.60 -9.64
N ARG A 330 -32.81 -41.87 -8.98
CA ARG A 330 -33.94 -40.93 -8.90
C ARG A 330 -33.80 -39.83 -7.84
N ALA A 331 -32.78 -39.91 -6.99
CA ALA A 331 -32.57 -38.99 -5.87
C ALA A 331 -31.22 -38.26 -5.95
N THR A 332 -30.51 -38.40 -7.07
CA THR A 332 -29.20 -37.82 -7.29
C THR A 332 -29.26 -36.90 -8.50
N LEU A 333 -28.91 -35.63 -8.30
CA LEU A 333 -28.71 -34.70 -9.41
C LEU A 333 -27.26 -34.82 -9.89
N VAL A 334 -27.10 -34.86 -11.21
CA VAL A 334 -25.79 -34.97 -11.85
C VAL A 334 -25.55 -33.72 -12.69
N CYS A 335 -24.48 -33.01 -12.38
CA CYS A 335 -24.09 -31.78 -13.08
C CYS A 335 -22.58 -31.73 -13.31
N THR A 336 -22.15 -30.96 -14.31
CA THR A 336 -20.73 -30.62 -14.45
C THR A 336 -20.25 -29.80 -13.26
N LEU A 337 -18.99 -29.99 -12.89
CA LEU A 337 -18.34 -29.24 -11.84
C LEU A 337 -17.34 -28.27 -12.48
N ALA A 338 -17.71 -26.99 -12.52
CA ALA A 338 -16.88 -25.96 -13.13
C ALA A 338 -15.92 -25.39 -12.08
N LEU A 339 -14.67 -25.16 -12.48
CA LEU A 339 -13.73 -24.39 -11.67
C LEU A 339 -13.98 -22.91 -11.96
N VAL A 340 -14.34 -22.14 -10.94
CA VAL A 340 -14.71 -20.73 -11.11
C VAL A 340 -14.02 -19.86 -10.07
N ARG A 341 -14.04 -18.55 -10.29
CA ARG A 341 -13.72 -17.51 -9.32
C ARG A 341 -14.88 -16.52 -9.23
N PHE A 342 -14.89 -15.70 -8.19
CA PHE A 342 -15.70 -14.49 -8.21
C PHE A 342 -15.26 -13.60 -9.38
N ALA A 343 -16.21 -13.05 -10.13
CA ALA A 343 -15.90 -12.21 -11.30
C ALA A 343 -15.36 -10.82 -10.91
N SER A 344 -15.59 -10.39 -9.67
CA SER A 344 -15.17 -9.10 -9.13
C SER A 344 -14.51 -9.28 -7.75
N ASN A 345 -13.70 -8.30 -7.37
CA ASN A 345 -13.18 -8.14 -6.01
C ASN A 345 -14.19 -7.52 -5.05
N ASP A 346 -15.40 -7.25 -5.53
CA ASP A 346 -16.50 -6.68 -4.77
C ASP A 346 -17.65 -7.69 -4.66
N LEU A 347 -18.15 -7.89 -3.43
CA LEU A 347 -19.36 -8.64 -3.13
C LEU A 347 -20.41 -7.70 -2.54
N THR A 348 -21.49 -7.48 -3.28
CA THR A 348 -22.59 -6.62 -2.83
C THR A 348 -23.74 -7.45 -2.25
N VAL A 349 -24.13 -7.14 -1.02
CA VAL A 349 -25.21 -7.78 -0.26
C VAL A 349 -26.31 -6.75 0.02
N LYS A 350 -27.56 -7.09 -0.30
CA LYS A 350 -28.74 -6.30 0.05
C LYS A 350 -29.44 -6.90 1.26
N TRP A 351 -29.72 -6.09 2.27
CA TRP A 351 -30.13 -6.55 3.59
C TRP A 351 -31.61 -6.31 3.88
N ASN A 352 -32.47 -7.22 3.47
CA ASN A 352 -33.90 -7.19 3.79
C ASN A 352 -34.17 -7.91 5.12
N TRP A 353 -33.73 -7.34 6.24
CA TRP A 353 -33.73 -8.01 7.56
C TRP A 353 -35.00 -8.84 7.85
N PRO A 354 -34.88 -10.12 8.27
CA PRO A 354 -33.66 -10.84 8.66
C PRO A 354 -33.02 -11.66 7.52
N ILE A 355 -33.37 -11.39 6.26
CA ILE A 355 -32.81 -12.08 5.09
C ILE A 355 -31.87 -11.17 4.31
N ALA A 356 -30.98 -11.77 3.53
CA ALA A 356 -30.05 -11.07 2.65
C ALA A 356 -30.18 -11.61 1.23
N ASP A 357 -30.29 -10.70 0.26
CA ASP A 357 -30.30 -11.04 -1.15
C ASP A 357 -28.93 -10.68 -1.76
N VAL A 358 -28.34 -11.65 -2.46
CA VAL A 358 -27.02 -11.52 -3.06
C VAL A 358 -27.05 -11.99 -4.51
N ASP A 359 -26.45 -11.21 -5.39
CA ASP A 359 -26.29 -11.54 -6.80
C ASP A 359 -24.80 -11.70 -7.08
N VAL A 360 -24.37 -12.93 -7.34
CA VAL A 360 -22.95 -13.28 -7.46
C VAL A 360 -22.66 -13.66 -8.91
N ALA A 361 -21.74 -12.91 -9.52
CA ALA A 361 -21.17 -13.25 -10.80
C ALA A 361 -19.89 -14.06 -10.62
N PHE A 362 -19.76 -15.15 -11.36
CA PHE A 362 -18.58 -15.99 -11.40
C PHE A 362 -17.95 -15.99 -12.79
N THR A 363 -16.67 -16.31 -12.87
CA THR A 363 -15.95 -16.54 -14.12
C THR A 363 -15.29 -17.90 -14.06
N GLU A 364 -15.56 -18.75 -15.05
CA GLU A 364 -14.92 -20.06 -15.19
C GLU A 364 -13.44 -19.90 -15.56
N VAL A 365 -12.59 -20.71 -14.94
CA VAL A 365 -11.15 -20.71 -15.16
C VAL A 365 -10.66 -22.10 -15.51
N ASN A 366 -9.84 -22.20 -16.55
CA ASN A 366 -9.32 -23.47 -17.04
C ASN A 366 -7.90 -23.75 -16.53
N GLU A 367 -7.74 -23.78 -15.21
CA GLU A 367 -6.43 -23.93 -14.57
C GLU A 367 -5.98 -25.38 -14.38
N TYR A 368 -6.93 -26.31 -14.41
CA TYR A 368 -6.66 -27.75 -14.31
C TYR A 368 -5.98 -28.34 -15.56
N ALA A 369 -5.92 -27.58 -16.65
CA ALA A 369 -5.20 -27.92 -17.88
C ALA A 369 -4.02 -26.96 -18.10
N SER A 370 -3.09 -26.90 -17.14
CA SER A 370 -1.95 -25.96 -17.19
C SER A 370 -1.07 -26.21 -18.43
N PRO A 371 -0.80 -25.17 -19.25
CA PRO A 371 0.07 -25.27 -20.43
C PRO A 371 1.52 -25.61 -20.06
N THR A 372 2.25 -26.22 -21.00
CA THR A 372 3.67 -26.54 -20.81
C THR A 372 4.50 -25.27 -20.53
N GLY A 373 5.14 -25.19 -19.36
CA GLY A 373 6.02 -24.09 -18.96
C GLY A 373 5.42 -23.12 -17.94
N ASP A 374 4.09 -23.16 -17.73
CA ASP A 374 3.41 -22.38 -16.71
C ASP A 374 3.06 -23.28 -15.52
N THR A 375 3.43 -22.85 -14.32
CA THR A 375 3.12 -23.56 -13.07
C THR A 375 2.11 -22.75 -12.27
N LEU A 376 1.02 -23.40 -11.85
CA LEU A 376 0.03 -22.82 -10.95
C LEU A 376 0.68 -22.28 -9.67
N GLN A 377 0.18 -21.15 -9.17
CA GLN A 377 0.69 -20.44 -8.00
C GLN A 377 2.13 -19.92 -8.13
N THR A 378 2.75 -20.02 -9.32
CA THR A 378 4.06 -19.41 -9.60
C THR A 378 3.97 -18.40 -10.75
N LYS A 379 3.28 -18.75 -11.84
CA LYS A 379 3.12 -17.91 -13.05
C LYS A 379 1.70 -17.91 -13.61
N LEU A 380 0.76 -18.54 -12.90
CA LEU A 380 -0.61 -18.72 -13.37
C LEU A 380 -1.55 -18.86 -12.18
N GLY A 381 -2.67 -18.15 -12.25
CA GLY A 381 -3.75 -18.24 -11.28
C GLY A 381 -3.51 -17.44 -10.00
N ASP A 382 -3.83 -18.06 -8.87
CA ASP A 382 -3.66 -17.48 -7.53
C ASP A 382 -2.19 -17.51 -7.11
N LEU A 383 -1.53 -16.37 -7.25
CA LEU A 383 -0.18 -16.17 -6.74
C LEU A 383 -0.20 -15.93 -5.22
N PRO A 384 0.93 -16.15 -4.53
CA PRO A 384 1.10 -15.77 -3.14
C PRO A 384 0.79 -14.28 -2.92
N ALA A 385 0.45 -13.94 -1.67
CA ALA A 385 0.30 -12.56 -1.26
C ALA A 385 1.54 -11.74 -1.61
N ARG A 386 1.32 -10.47 -1.97
CA ARG A 386 2.40 -9.55 -2.34
C ARG A 386 2.22 -8.23 -1.61
N ALA A 387 3.29 -7.78 -0.97
CA ALA A 387 3.40 -6.47 -0.37
C ALA A 387 4.64 -5.76 -0.91
N LEU A 388 4.53 -4.44 -1.08
CA LEU A 388 5.66 -3.58 -1.42
C LEU A 388 6.09 -2.82 -0.17
N VAL A 389 7.39 -2.81 0.07
CA VAL A 389 8.01 -2.19 1.23
C VAL A 389 8.95 -1.10 0.74
N PHE A 390 8.81 0.10 1.30
CA PHE A 390 9.59 1.27 0.97
C PHE A 390 10.44 1.72 2.16
N LYS A 391 11.70 2.03 1.90
CA LYS A 391 12.60 2.70 2.84
C LYS A 391 13.12 3.99 2.22
N LEU A 392 12.87 5.09 2.91
CA LEU A 392 13.47 6.40 2.64
C LEU A 392 14.49 6.70 3.73
N ASP A 393 15.75 6.88 3.37
CA ASP A 393 16.84 7.10 4.32
C ASP A 393 17.58 8.42 4.03
N TYR A 394 17.66 9.27 5.04
CA TYR A 394 18.40 10.53 5.00
C TYR A 394 19.69 10.41 5.80
N GLY A 395 20.76 9.99 5.12
CA GLY A 395 22.09 9.93 5.73
C GLY A 395 22.24 8.99 6.92
N GLY A 396 21.33 8.01 7.08
CA GLY A 396 21.25 7.15 8.27
C GLY A 396 20.71 7.84 9.53
N SER A 397 20.27 9.10 9.45
CA SER A 397 19.83 9.89 10.61
C SER A 397 18.30 9.96 10.78
N GLU A 398 17.56 10.01 9.66
CA GLU A 398 16.10 9.93 9.62
C GLU A 398 15.71 8.85 8.61
N THR A 399 14.90 7.88 9.01
CA THR A 399 14.45 6.80 8.12
C THR A 399 12.94 6.64 8.21
N LEU A 400 12.25 6.75 7.08
CA LEU A 400 10.82 6.46 6.95
C LEU A 400 10.62 5.09 6.29
N ARG A 401 9.75 4.29 6.88
CA ARG A 401 9.51 2.89 6.52
C ARG A 401 8.02 2.66 6.29
N LEU A 402 7.64 2.31 5.05
CA LEU A 402 6.24 2.21 4.64
C LEU A 402 5.99 0.85 3.99
N ALA A 403 4.78 0.31 4.15
CA ALA A 403 4.30 -0.89 3.47
C ALA A 403 2.96 -0.62 2.78
N THR A 404 2.75 -1.21 1.61
CA THR A 404 1.45 -1.18 0.90
C THR A 404 0.42 -2.16 1.44
N TRP A 405 0.84 -3.04 2.36
CA TRP A 405 -0.04 -4.01 2.99
C TRP A 405 -1.02 -3.32 3.94
N ASP A 406 -2.18 -3.92 4.17
CA ASP A 406 -3.24 -3.35 5.01
C ASP A 406 -2.93 -3.40 6.52
N ALA A 407 -1.90 -4.16 6.91
CA ALA A 407 -1.36 -4.21 8.26
C ALA A 407 0.14 -3.89 8.26
N GLY A 408 0.64 -3.37 9.38
CA GLY A 408 2.07 -3.16 9.58
C GLY A 408 2.84 -4.47 9.47
N LEU A 409 3.97 -4.44 8.78
CA LEU A 409 4.81 -5.62 8.54
C LEU A 409 6.09 -5.52 9.37
N ILE A 410 6.47 -6.61 10.05
CA ILE A 410 7.70 -6.66 10.84
C ILE A 410 8.79 -7.40 10.06
N SER A 411 9.92 -6.73 9.82
CA SER A 411 11.06 -7.33 9.11
C SER A 411 11.64 -8.51 9.89
N PRO A 412 11.77 -9.71 9.28
CA PRO A 412 12.29 -10.88 9.95
C PRO A 412 13.83 -10.91 10.07
N TYR A 413 14.55 -10.09 9.29
CA TYR A 413 16.02 -10.17 9.15
C TYR A 413 16.75 -9.00 9.79
N GLY A 414 17.75 -9.33 10.61
CA GLY A 414 18.86 -8.45 10.93
C GLY A 414 20.01 -8.92 10.09
N GLY A 415 20.63 -7.97 9.39
CA GLY A 415 21.69 -8.23 8.42
C GLY A 415 22.55 -9.41 8.83
N PHE A 416 22.59 -10.43 7.97
CA PHE A 416 23.62 -11.45 8.04
C PHE A 416 24.57 -11.24 6.86
N ASP A 417 25.81 -10.98 7.26
CA ASP A 417 27.11 -11.03 6.58
C ASP A 417 27.30 -10.36 5.21
N GLU A 418 28.07 -9.27 5.29
CA GLU A 418 29.16 -8.88 4.38
C GLU A 418 28.86 -8.99 2.88
N GLY A 419 28.22 -7.95 2.36
CA GLY A 419 28.33 -7.57 0.96
C GLY A 419 26.99 -7.28 0.31
N PHE A 420 26.66 -5.99 0.27
CA PHE A 420 25.73 -5.38 -0.70
C PHE A 420 24.24 -5.20 -0.37
N ASP A 421 23.73 -5.59 0.81
CA ASP A 421 22.33 -5.28 1.20
C ASP A 421 22.23 -4.66 2.62
N GLU A 422 22.63 -3.39 2.77
CA GLU A 422 22.42 -2.57 3.99
C GLU A 422 20.99 -1.98 4.09
N GLY A 423 20.01 -2.63 3.46
CA GLY A 423 18.68 -2.08 3.27
C GLY A 423 17.74 -2.21 4.48
N PHE A 424 17.68 -3.37 5.14
CA PHE A 424 16.57 -3.71 6.03
C PHE A 424 17.05 -4.26 7.38
N GLU A 425 16.50 -3.75 8.49
CA GLU A 425 16.89 -4.07 9.87
C GLU A 425 15.91 -5.07 10.52
N LYS A 426 16.38 -5.86 11.48
CA LYS A 426 15.56 -6.91 12.14
C LYS A 426 14.54 -6.32 13.04
N GLY A 427 13.35 -6.91 13.03
CA GLY A 427 12.31 -6.58 13.99
C GLY A 427 11.81 -5.15 13.85
N VAL A 428 12.13 -4.49 12.73
CA VAL A 428 11.68 -3.13 12.45
C VAL A 428 10.32 -3.19 11.77
N LEU A 429 9.41 -2.38 12.30
CA LEU A 429 8.07 -2.21 11.77
C LEU A 429 8.09 -1.33 10.52
N TYR A 430 7.40 -1.77 9.49
CA TYR A 430 7.04 -0.99 8.32
C TYR A 430 5.55 -0.68 8.41
N ASP A 431 5.23 0.60 8.55
CA ASP A 431 3.86 1.04 8.79
C ASP A 431 3.02 0.91 7.52
N ALA A 432 1.80 0.39 7.68
CA ALA A 432 0.81 0.39 6.60
C ALA A 432 0.50 1.83 6.21
N ALA A 433 0.73 2.19 4.95
CA ALA A 433 0.58 3.56 4.50
C ALA A 433 0.06 3.65 3.06
N ALA A 434 -0.55 4.79 2.75
CA ALA A 434 -0.90 5.16 1.39
C ALA A 434 0.37 5.53 0.61
N ALA A 435 1.06 4.49 0.13
CA ALA A 435 2.26 4.58 -0.67
C ALA A 435 2.09 3.73 -1.94
N ALA A 436 2.64 4.20 -3.06
CA ALA A 436 2.64 3.46 -4.31
C ALA A 436 3.87 3.85 -5.13
N HIS A 437 4.30 2.98 -6.03
CA HIS A 437 5.21 3.35 -7.12
C HIS A 437 4.49 3.19 -8.45
N ASN A 438 4.83 4.01 -9.44
CA ASN A 438 4.42 3.71 -10.82
C ASN A 438 5.44 2.74 -11.45
N GLU A 439 5.34 2.54 -12.76
CA GLU A 439 6.25 1.66 -13.49
C GLU A 439 7.72 2.05 -13.25
N ILE A 440 8.49 1.09 -12.73
CA ILE A 440 9.95 1.21 -12.60
C ILE A 440 10.51 1.01 -14.01
N GLN A 441 11.08 2.06 -14.57
CA GLN A 441 11.63 1.99 -15.91
C GLN A 441 13.00 1.33 -15.84
N ASP A 442 13.10 0.11 -16.37
CA ASP A 442 14.38 -0.58 -16.52
C ASP A 442 14.86 -0.47 -17.98
N GLY A 443 16.06 0.07 -18.16
CA GLY A 443 16.68 0.27 -19.45
C GLY A 443 17.97 -0.53 -19.56
N PRO A 444 18.33 -1.07 -20.75
CA PRO A 444 19.60 -1.76 -20.94
C PRO A 444 20.82 -0.84 -20.77
N ALA A 445 20.60 0.48 -20.78
CA ALA A 445 21.61 1.48 -20.49
C ALA A 445 21.56 1.86 -19.00
N TRP A 446 22.73 1.85 -18.35
CA TRP A 446 22.89 2.14 -16.91
C TRP A 446 22.43 3.55 -16.48
N ASP A 447 22.11 4.45 -17.42
CA ASP A 447 21.71 5.84 -17.17
C ASP A 447 20.21 6.03 -16.94
N ARG A 448 19.37 5.01 -17.15
CA ARG A 448 17.90 5.18 -17.27
C ARG A 448 17.04 4.42 -16.27
N GLN A 449 17.61 3.83 -15.24
CA GLN A 449 16.79 3.25 -14.17
C GLN A 449 16.20 4.36 -13.30
N THR A 450 14.93 4.66 -13.54
CA THR A 450 14.15 5.65 -12.79
C THR A 450 12.92 4.99 -12.16
N ALA A 451 12.57 5.47 -10.97
CA ALA A 451 11.35 5.08 -10.27
C ALA A 451 10.62 6.33 -9.80
N SER A 452 9.32 6.39 -10.09
CA SER A 452 8.43 7.39 -9.51
C SER A 452 7.64 6.78 -8.37
N PHE A 453 7.61 7.47 -7.24
CA PHE A 453 7.01 7.03 -5.99
C PHE A 453 6.07 8.10 -5.44
N ARG A 454 4.90 7.70 -4.94
CA ARG A 454 3.92 8.59 -4.33
C ARG A 454 3.67 8.17 -2.88
N CYS A 455 3.74 9.11 -1.95
CA CYS A 455 3.42 8.87 -0.54
C CYS A 455 2.70 10.06 0.10
N ARG A 456 2.06 9.83 1.25
CA ARG A 456 1.46 10.91 2.05
C ARG A 456 2.54 11.73 2.77
N TYR A 457 2.35 13.04 2.83
CA TYR A 457 3.18 13.92 3.65
C TYR A 457 2.90 13.69 5.15
N THR A 458 3.95 13.43 5.92
CA THR A 458 3.90 13.32 7.38
C THR A 458 5.04 14.14 8.00
N ALA A 459 4.90 14.53 9.27
CA ALA A 459 5.92 15.31 9.96
C ALA A 459 7.27 14.57 10.07
N GLU A 460 7.23 13.24 10.08
CA GLU A 460 8.39 12.34 10.15
C GLU A 460 9.01 12.03 8.78
N ASN A 461 8.42 12.53 7.69
CA ASN A 461 8.90 12.23 6.34
C ASN A 461 10.21 12.98 6.03
N PRO A 462 11.33 12.28 5.77
CA PRO A 462 12.64 12.92 5.51
C PRO A 462 12.61 13.82 4.26
N LEU A 463 11.69 13.58 3.32
CA LEU A 463 11.52 14.39 2.12
C LEU A 463 11.11 15.84 2.42
N ARG A 464 10.58 16.13 3.61
CA ARG A 464 10.29 17.50 4.06
C ARG A 464 11.52 18.42 3.93
N ARG A 465 12.72 17.88 4.20
CA ARG A 465 13.98 18.64 4.14
C ARG A 465 14.36 19.00 2.71
N VAL A 466 14.06 18.11 1.75
CA VAL A 466 14.31 18.35 0.32
C VAL A 466 13.41 19.48 -0.16
N ILE A 467 12.12 19.43 0.17
CA ILE A 467 11.13 20.45 -0.22
C ILE A 467 11.43 21.81 0.40
N LEU A 468 11.82 21.84 1.68
CA LEU A 468 12.17 23.07 2.38
C LEU A 468 13.54 23.63 1.96
N GLY A 469 14.30 22.92 1.12
CA GLY A 469 15.67 23.30 0.73
C GLY A 469 16.65 23.24 1.90
N THR A 470 16.33 22.48 2.95
CA THR A 470 17.16 22.33 4.15
C THR A 470 17.96 21.03 4.15
N SER A 471 17.77 20.19 3.12
CA SER A 471 18.53 18.96 2.89
C SER A 471 20.02 19.23 2.71
N THR A 472 20.84 18.65 3.57
CA THR A 472 22.31 18.69 3.53
C THR A 472 22.89 17.40 2.99
N GLU A 473 22.12 16.32 3.10
CA GLU A 473 22.49 14.99 2.63
C GLU A 473 21.52 14.51 1.54
N ARG A 474 21.84 13.37 0.94
CA ARG A 474 21.03 12.74 -0.09
C ARG A 474 20.01 11.82 0.57
N VAL A 475 18.80 11.80 0.04
CA VAL A 475 17.78 10.83 0.44
C VAL A 475 17.87 9.61 -0.49
N TRP A 476 18.00 8.42 0.09
CA TRP A 476 17.96 7.16 -0.62
C TRP A 476 16.57 6.56 -0.57
N LEU A 477 16.09 6.04 -1.70
CA LEU A 477 14.87 5.27 -1.81
C LEU A 477 15.22 3.82 -2.14
N THR A 478 14.73 2.89 -1.34
CA THR A 478 14.78 1.46 -1.64
C THR A 478 13.36 0.89 -1.67
N VAL A 479 13.06 0.13 -2.72
CA VAL A 479 11.76 -0.52 -2.97
C VAL A 479 11.99 -2.02 -3.03
N MET A 480 11.25 -2.77 -2.22
CA MET A 480 11.31 -4.22 -2.15
C MET A 480 9.92 -4.83 -2.28
N GLU A 481 9.85 -5.95 -2.98
CA GLU A 481 8.69 -6.82 -3.04
C GLU A 481 8.89 -7.98 -2.06
N VAL A 482 7.86 -8.27 -1.26
CA VAL A 482 7.87 -9.35 -0.27
C VAL A 482 6.55 -10.12 -0.29
N THR A 483 6.58 -11.40 0.06
CA THR A 483 5.38 -12.13 0.47
C THR A 483 5.16 -11.91 1.97
N PRO A 484 4.05 -11.25 2.37
CA PRO A 484 3.77 -10.95 3.78
C PRO A 484 3.55 -12.24 4.58
N GLY A 485 4.09 -12.27 5.80
CA GLY A 485 4.05 -13.41 6.73
C GLY A 485 4.93 -13.15 7.95
N ASP A 486 4.93 -14.05 8.93
CA ASP A 486 5.91 -14.02 10.03
C ASP A 486 6.70 -15.34 10.04
N PRO A 487 7.92 -15.39 9.43
CA PRO A 487 8.64 -14.31 8.74
C PRO A 487 8.16 -14.04 7.30
N TRP A 488 8.54 -12.90 6.71
CA TRP A 488 8.40 -12.63 5.26
C TRP A 488 9.14 -13.67 4.42
N THR A 489 8.69 -13.86 3.17
CA THR A 489 9.34 -14.76 2.20
C THR A 489 9.39 -14.12 0.80
N ASN A 490 10.13 -14.74 -0.15
CA ASN A 490 10.25 -14.31 -1.55
C ASN A 490 10.66 -12.84 -1.73
N GLU A 491 11.64 -12.39 -0.95
CA GLU A 491 12.11 -11.01 -0.97
C GLU A 491 12.87 -10.69 -2.26
N ARG A 492 12.54 -9.56 -2.87
CA ARG A 492 13.19 -9.07 -4.08
C ARG A 492 13.30 -7.55 -4.06
N THR A 493 14.52 -7.03 -4.07
CA THR A 493 14.76 -5.59 -4.29
C THR A 493 14.40 -5.24 -5.73
N LEU A 494 13.39 -4.38 -5.90
CA LEU A 494 12.96 -3.90 -7.22
C LEU A 494 13.75 -2.67 -7.66
N PHE A 495 14.07 -1.78 -6.71
CA PHE A 495 14.76 -0.53 -7.00
C PHE A 495 15.55 -0.06 -5.78
N SER A 496 16.75 0.49 -6.02
CA SER A 496 17.50 1.25 -5.02
C SER A 496 18.21 2.41 -5.70
N GLY A 497 17.98 3.62 -5.23
CA GLY A 497 18.49 4.83 -5.87
C GLY A 497 18.39 6.06 -4.98
N VAL A 498 18.87 7.19 -5.50
CA VAL A 498 18.81 8.48 -4.81
C VAL A 498 17.65 9.29 -5.36
N VAL A 499 16.93 9.97 -4.46
CA VAL A 499 15.87 10.90 -4.80
C VAL A 499 16.45 12.10 -5.53
N THR A 500 15.95 12.36 -6.74
CA THR A 500 16.39 13.47 -7.61
C THR A 500 15.42 14.64 -7.57
N ASP A 501 14.12 14.38 -7.51
CA ASP A 501 13.09 15.41 -7.47
C ASP A 501 11.94 15.05 -6.52
N VAL A 502 11.32 16.07 -5.94
CA VAL A 502 10.18 15.94 -5.04
C VAL A 502 9.20 17.08 -5.32
N SER A 503 7.98 16.73 -5.67
CA SER A 503 6.89 17.68 -5.91
C SER A 503 5.71 17.44 -4.97
N PHE A 504 4.94 18.49 -4.73
CA PHE A 504 3.82 18.48 -3.79
C PHE A 504 2.49 18.49 -4.53
N ASP A 505 1.64 17.51 -4.23
CA ASP A 505 0.26 17.40 -4.74
C ASP A 505 -0.72 17.31 -3.55
N GLY A 506 -1.07 18.47 -2.99
CA GLY A 506 -2.06 18.60 -1.92
C GLY A 506 -1.63 18.00 -0.57
N ALA A 507 -1.90 16.72 -0.33
CA ALA A 507 -1.44 16.00 0.87
C ALA A 507 -0.41 14.91 0.54
N PHE A 508 -0.09 14.76 -0.74
CA PHE A 508 0.79 13.73 -1.27
C PHE A 508 2.08 14.35 -1.82
N LEU A 509 3.14 13.54 -1.78
CA LEU A 509 4.43 13.83 -2.38
C LEU A 509 4.63 12.89 -3.56
N ASP A 510 4.92 13.46 -4.73
CA ASP A 510 5.37 12.72 -5.89
C ASP A 510 6.89 12.86 -5.99
N VAL A 511 7.59 11.73 -5.97
CA VAL A 511 9.04 11.60 -5.82
C VAL A 511 9.61 10.90 -7.03
N GLU A 512 10.68 11.44 -7.59
CA GLU A 512 11.47 10.78 -8.63
C GLU A 512 12.83 10.36 -8.05
N ALA A 513 13.24 9.13 -8.32
CA ALA A 513 14.53 8.60 -7.92
C ALA A 513 15.25 7.93 -9.09
N GLN A 514 16.59 8.02 -9.09
CA GLN A 514 17.45 7.42 -10.11
C GLN A 514 18.49 6.48 -9.49
N ALA A 515 18.68 5.32 -10.11
CA ALA A 515 19.72 4.36 -9.73
C ALA A 515 20.98 4.57 -10.58
N GLY A 516 22.15 4.76 -9.94
CA GLY A 516 23.48 4.70 -10.58
C GLY A 516 23.86 5.81 -11.58
N GLY A 517 22.93 6.30 -12.40
CA GLY A 517 23.19 7.22 -13.53
C GLY A 517 23.85 8.54 -13.13
N MET A 518 23.49 9.09 -11.97
CA MET A 518 24.12 10.32 -11.46
C MET A 518 25.64 10.25 -11.27
N ALA A 519 26.21 9.05 -11.10
CA ALA A 519 27.66 8.91 -11.00
C ALA A 519 28.35 9.07 -12.37
N LEU A 520 27.68 8.66 -13.44
CA LEU A 520 28.17 8.72 -14.82
C LEU A 520 27.96 10.10 -15.47
N ASP A 521 26.93 10.83 -15.06
CA ASP A 521 26.70 12.22 -15.49
C ASP A 521 27.70 13.22 -14.90
N ARG A 522 28.57 12.78 -13.98
CA ARG A 522 29.63 13.62 -13.44
C ARG A 522 30.59 14.02 -14.56
N ARG A 523 30.87 15.32 -14.66
CA ARG A 523 31.87 15.86 -15.59
C ARG A 523 33.24 15.21 -15.32
N VAL A 524 33.82 14.61 -16.35
CA VAL A 524 35.19 14.11 -16.38
C VAL A 524 36.06 14.98 -17.29
N PRO A 525 37.33 15.25 -16.95
CA PRO A 525 38.08 14.79 -15.78
C PRO A 525 37.75 15.55 -14.47
N ARG A 526 37.94 14.88 -13.32
CA ARG A 526 37.67 15.45 -11.98
C ARG A 526 38.68 16.51 -11.53
N THR A 527 39.94 16.38 -11.94
CA THR A 527 41.01 17.30 -11.59
C THR A 527 41.19 18.30 -12.72
N LEU A 528 41.00 19.58 -12.41
CA LEU A 528 41.22 20.66 -13.35
C LEU A 528 42.58 21.31 -13.09
N LEU A 529 43.21 21.79 -14.15
CA LEU A 529 44.40 22.64 -14.02
C LEU A 529 43.95 24.05 -13.65
N GLN A 530 43.81 24.31 -12.35
CA GLN A 530 43.31 25.56 -11.78
C GLN A 530 44.19 26.05 -10.62
N LEU A 531 44.10 27.34 -10.30
CA LEU A 531 44.83 27.95 -9.18
C LEU A 531 44.35 27.44 -7.82
N THR A 532 43.07 27.11 -7.72
CA THR A 532 42.44 26.61 -6.50
C THR A 532 42.69 25.12 -6.29
N ASP A 533 42.56 24.65 -5.07
CA ASP A 533 42.66 23.24 -4.76
C ASP A 533 41.59 22.41 -5.48
N ASN A 534 41.98 21.22 -5.94
CA ASN A 534 41.05 20.21 -6.46
C ASN A 534 40.52 19.29 -5.35
N HIS A 535 41.16 19.29 -4.17
CA HIS A 535 40.78 18.47 -3.02
C HIS A 535 39.93 19.27 -2.03
N GLU A 536 38.92 18.63 -1.45
CA GLU A 536 38.20 19.20 -0.31
C GLU A 536 39.03 19.01 0.98
N LEU A 537 38.90 19.95 1.92
CA LEU A 537 39.78 20.09 3.10
C LEU A 537 39.97 18.82 3.95
N PHE A 538 38.98 17.92 4.03
CA PHE A 538 39.05 16.69 4.84
C PHE A 538 38.92 15.41 4.02
N THR A 539 39.25 15.48 2.74
CA THR A 539 39.35 14.28 1.89
C THR A 539 40.66 13.54 2.16
N ALA A 540 40.70 12.26 1.77
CA ALA A 540 41.88 11.42 1.98
C ALA A 540 43.15 11.99 1.32
N GLU A 541 42.98 12.69 0.20
CA GLU A 541 44.04 13.32 -0.56
C GLU A 541 44.64 14.54 0.15
N ASN A 542 43.81 15.37 0.79
CA ASN A 542 44.27 16.50 1.61
C ASN A 542 44.88 15.99 2.93
N GLY A 543 44.33 14.90 3.47
CA GLY A 543 44.86 14.12 4.58
C GLY A 543 45.00 14.87 5.91
N LEU A 544 44.25 15.96 6.07
CA LEU A 544 43.94 16.58 7.37
C LEU A 544 42.86 15.76 8.07
N ASP A 545 43.05 15.50 9.37
CA ASP A 545 42.02 14.87 10.18
C ASP A 545 40.97 15.91 10.61
N ARG A 546 39.72 15.68 10.22
CA ARG A 546 38.58 16.51 10.60
C ARG A 546 38.44 16.63 12.12
N GLY A 547 38.74 15.57 12.87
CA GLY A 547 38.66 15.55 14.33
C GLY A 547 39.52 16.62 14.99
N GLU A 548 40.73 16.84 14.47
CA GLU A 548 41.67 17.85 14.99
C GLU A 548 41.24 19.28 14.67
N TRP A 549 40.44 19.47 13.62
CA TRP A 549 39.98 20.79 13.15
C TRP A 549 38.55 21.15 13.52
N THR A 550 37.88 20.32 14.32
CA THR A 550 36.53 20.59 14.81
C THR A 550 36.56 21.44 16.09
N PHE A 551 35.87 22.59 16.06
CA PHE A 551 35.71 23.46 17.22
C PHE A 551 34.39 23.16 17.91
N SER A 552 34.42 22.79 19.18
CA SER A 552 33.22 22.62 20.00
C SER A 552 32.81 23.97 20.59
N ALA A 553 31.52 24.30 20.54
CA ALA A 553 30.98 25.52 21.12
C ALA A 553 29.58 25.33 21.73
N THR A 554 29.17 26.33 22.52
CA THR A 554 27.83 26.44 23.08
C THR A 554 27.13 27.65 22.44
N LEU A 555 25.95 27.44 21.87
CA LEU A 555 25.12 28.52 21.37
C LEU A 555 24.60 29.35 22.54
N THR A 556 24.78 30.67 22.50
CA THR A 556 24.36 31.60 23.57
C THR A 556 23.34 32.63 23.11
N GLY A 557 23.15 32.82 21.81
CA GLY A 557 22.13 33.72 21.27
C GLY A 557 21.83 33.46 19.80
N ILE A 558 20.62 33.80 19.37
CA ILE A 558 20.16 33.68 17.99
C ILE A 558 19.38 34.94 17.57
N SER A 559 19.67 35.43 16.38
CA SER A 559 18.92 36.51 15.74
C SER A 559 18.86 36.28 14.23
N GLY A 560 17.76 35.68 13.77
CA GLY A 560 17.59 35.31 12.36
C GLY A 560 18.68 34.34 11.89
N ARG A 561 19.56 34.81 11.01
CA ARG A 561 20.69 34.04 10.43
C ARG A 561 21.99 34.16 11.24
N THR A 562 21.99 34.97 12.29
CA THR A 562 23.17 35.24 13.10
C THR A 562 23.10 34.44 14.40
N LEU A 563 24.12 33.62 14.63
CA LEU A 563 24.29 32.83 15.84
C LEU A 563 25.47 33.37 16.65
N THR A 564 25.29 33.47 17.96
CA THR A 564 26.35 33.85 18.90
C THR A 564 26.80 32.60 19.66
N PHE A 565 28.09 32.28 19.58
CA PHE A 565 28.69 31.14 20.23
C PHE A 565 29.62 31.56 21.36
N GLY A 566 29.60 30.82 22.46
CA GLY A 566 30.53 30.94 23.59
C GLY A 566 31.18 29.60 23.92
N SER A 567 32.09 29.61 24.90
CA SER A 567 32.77 28.39 25.39
C SER A 567 33.47 27.58 24.28
N ILE A 568 34.08 28.29 23.34
CA ILE A 568 34.67 27.70 22.14
C ILE A 568 35.96 26.99 22.51
N SER A 569 36.15 25.78 22.00
CA SER A 569 37.35 24.96 22.24
C SER A 569 37.70 24.16 20.98
N LYS A 570 38.98 23.83 20.80
CA LYS A 570 39.49 22.97 19.73
C LYS A 570 40.51 21.99 20.32
N PRO A 571 40.54 20.72 19.88
CA PRO A 571 41.65 19.82 20.19
C PRO A 571 43.00 20.45 19.82
N GLY A 572 43.98 20.38 20.73
CA GLY A 572 45.30 21.00 20.53
C GLY A 572 45.38 22.50 20.88
N GLY A 573 44.28 23.12 21.32
CA GLY A 573 44.24 24.52 21.76
C GLY A 573 43.66 25.47 20.70
N LEU A 574 43.20 26.65 21.16
CA LEU A 574 42.60 27.64 20.28
C LEU A 574 43.67 28.43 19.50
N PRO A 575 43.65 28.43 18.15
CA PRO A 575 44.47 29.33 17.36
C PRO A 575 43.95 30.78 17.44
N THR A 576 44.68 31.73 16.86
CA THR A 576 44.19 33.11 16.70
C THR A 576 43.03 33.13 15.69
N VAL A 577 41.79 33.15 16.20
CA VAL A 577 40.58 33.20 15.38
C VAL A 577 40.27 34.65 14.99
N GLY A 578 40.72 35.05 13.80
CA GLY A 578 40.42 36.34 13.18
C GLY A 578 39.00 36.45 12.62
N ALA A 579 38.65 37.62 12.08
CA ALA A 579 37.40 37.79 11.34
C ALA A 579 37.39 36.86 10.11
N ASN A 580 36.22 36.30 9.82
CA ASN A 580 35.95 35.34 8.74
C ASN A 580 36.75 34.04 8.80
N TYR A 581 37.30 33.68 9.96
CA TYR A 581 37.98 32.39 10.13
C TYR A 581 37.06 31.19 9.81
N PHE A 582 35.75 31.31 10.03
CA PHE A 582 34.78 30.25 9.71
C PHE A 582 34.05 30.45 8.39
N ALA A 583 34.26 31.55 7.67
CA ALA A 583 33.59 31.81 6.39
C ALA A 583 33.98 30.77 5.33
N LEU A 584 33.01 30.27 4.55
CA LEU A 584 33.14 29.09 3.66
C LEU A 584 33.30 27.74 4.37
N GLY A 585 33.28 27.74 5.71
CA GLY A 585 33.13 26.53 6.51
C GLY A 585 31.67 26.19 6.71
N TYR A 586 31.40 25.33 7.68
CA TYR A 586 30.03 25.01 8.09
C TYR A 586 29.97 24.79 9.60
N ILE A 587 28.76 24.91 10.13
CA ILE A 587 28.45 24.47 11.50
C ILE A 587 27.59 23.22 11.45
N GLU A 588 27.72 22.40 12.47
CA GLU A 588 26.85 21.26 12.70
C GLU A 588 26.18 21.41 14.05
N ARG A 589 24.85 21.36 14.03
CA ARG A 589 24.05 21.23 15.23
C ARG A 589 24.19 19.81 15.78
N PRO A 590 24.23 19.59 17.12
CA PRO A 590 24.33 18.26 17.72
C PRO A 590 23.29 17.26 17.19
N SER A 591 23.64 15.97 17.23
CA SER A 591 22.91 14.84 16.63
C SER A 591 21.43 14.71 17.05
N GLY A 592 20.60 14.16 16.16
CA GLY A 592 19.18 13.86 16.39
C GLY A 592 18.27 14.44 15.31
N ALA A 593 16.97 14.54 15.57
CA ALA A 593 16.00 15.13 14.63
C ALA A 593 16.30 16.60 14.26
N SER A 594 17.07 17.31 15.08
CA SER A 594 17.53 18.69 14.83
C SER A 594 18.92 18.76 14.20
N PHE A 595 19.51 17.64 13.77
CA PHE A 595 20.80 17.67 13.08
C PHE A 595 20.68 18.49 11.79
N GLU A 596 21.58 19.45 11.66
CA GLU A 596 21.63 20.34 10.51
C GLU A 596 23.06 20.82 10.29
N ARG A 597 23.52 20.73 9.03
CA ARG A 597 24.81 21.26 8.57
C ARG A 597 24.60 22.52 7.74
N ILE A 598 25.08 23.68 8.19
CA ILE A 598 24.86 24.94 7.46
C ILE A 598 26.18 25.65 7.18
N ALA A 599 26.34 26.07 5.94
CA ALA A 599 27.48 26.87 5.52
C ALA A 599 27.50 28.24 6.20
N VAL A 600 28.69 28.67 6.58
CA VAL A 600 28.95 29.97 7.20
C VAL A 600 29.27 31.00 6.13
N ALA A 601 28.47 32.07 6.07
CA ALA A 601 28.69 33.19 5.19
C ALA A 601 29.79 34.13 5.71
N SER A 602 29.77 34.44 6.99
CA SER A 602 30.75 35.32 7.64
C SER A 602 30.92 34.98 9.12
N SER A 603 32.03 35.40 9.73
CA SER A 603 32.24 35.25 11.17
C SER A 603 33.00 36.43 11.76
N THR A 604 32.74 36.81 13.00
CA THR A 604 33.57 37.80 13.70
C THR A 604 34.85 37.16 14.23
N ALA A 605 35.83 38.00 14.58
CA ALA A 605 36.97 37.55 15.37
C ALA A 605 36.50 37.08 16.75
N LEU A 606 37.22 36.11 17.33
CA LEU A 606 36.98 35.67 18.69
C LEU A 606 37.40 36.78 19.67
N SER A 607 36.43 37.31 20.42
CA SER A 607 36.66 38.38 21.41
C SER A 607 35.96 38.04 22.71
N ALA A 608 36.68 38.13 23.84
CA ALA A 608 36.17 37.77 25.16
C ALA A 608 35.51 36.37 25.23
N GLY A 609 36.01 35.40 24.47
CA GLY A 609 35.49 34.02 24.44
C GLY A 609 34.17 33.83 23.68
N SER A 610 33.73 34.86 22.94
CA SER A 610 32.52 34.85 22.11
C SER A 610 32.84 35.21 20.66
N LEU A 611 32.10 34.60 19.73
CA LEU A 611 32.09 35.01 18.33
C LEU A 611 30.68 34.88 17.75
N THR A 612 30.39 35.68 16.73
CA THR A 612 29.16 35.54 15.95
C THR A 612 29.44 34.94 14.58
N VAL A 613 28.52 34.09 14.12
CA VAL A 613 28.53 33.42 12.83
C VAL A 613 27.26 33.82 12.09
N GLU A 614 27.41 34.28 10.86
CA GLU A 614 26.29 34.51 9.95
C GLU A 614 26.14 33.31 9.01
N LEU A 615 24.97 32.72 8.97
CA LEU A 615 24.67 31.56 8.15
C LEU A 615 24.15 31.95 6.77
N VAL A 616 24.35 31.07 5.78
CA VAL A 616 23.80 31.27 4.41
C VAL A 616 22.26 31.20 4.40
N ARG A 617 21.66 30.49 5.34
CA ARG A 617 20.21 30.42 5.56
C ARG A 617 19.87 30.29 7.04
N THR A 618 18.61 30.53 7.40
CA THR A 618 18.13 30.29 8.77
C THR A 618 18.11 28.79 9.08
N LEU A 619 18.21 28.47 10.37
CA LEU A 619 18.00 27.11 10.87
C LEU A 619 16.56 26.65 10.59
N SER A 620 16.37 25.34 10.38
CA SER A 620 15.05 24.74 10.13
C SER A 620 14.10 24.90 11.32
N ASP A 621 14.65 24.81 12.53
CA ASP A 621 13.98 24.97 13.81
C ASP A 621 14.79 25.89 14.74
N THR A 622 14.10 26.59 15.64
CA THR A 622 14.76 27.51 16.58
C THR A 622 15.42 26.71 17.71
N PRO A 623 16.75 26.75 17.88
CA PRO A 623 17.44 26.07 18.96
C PRO A 623 17.14 26.71 20.31
N SER A 624 17.22 25.91 21.38
CA SER A 624 17.23 26.44 22.74
C SER A 624 18.52 27.23 23.00
N THR A 625 18.45 28.27 23.82
CA THR A 625 19.65 29.04 24.23
C THR A 625 19.75 29.04 25.77
N PRO A 626 20.80 28.47 26.37
CA PRO A 626 21.98 27.89 25.73
C PRO A 626 21.78 26.44 25.21
N GLU A 627 22.49 26.07 24.15
CA GLU A 627 22.55 24.69 23.62
C GLU A 627 24.02 24.30 23.39
N SER A 628 24.48 23.21 24.01
CA SER A 628 25.86 22.72 23.91
C SER A 628 26.00 21.64 22.84
N GLY A 629 27.23 21.42 22.35
CA GLY A 629 27.55 20.35 21.39
C GLY A 629 27.56 20.78 19.93
N TRP A 630 27.53 22.09 19.66
CA TRP A 630 27.72 22.61 18.31
C TRP A 630 29.16 22.40 17.86
N SER A 631 29.31 21.97 16.61
CA SER A 631 30.61 21.82 15.96
C SER A 631 30.79 22.89 14.89
N LEU A 632 31.85 23.69 14.99
CA LEU A 632 32.21 24.68 13.98
C LEU A 632 33.42 24.17 13.21
N ILE A 633 33.27 24.09 11.90
CA ILE A 633 34.32 23.66 10.99
C ILE A 633 34.90 24.90 10.29
N PRO A 634 36.23 25.11 10.34
CA PRO A 634 36.88 26.26 9.72
C PRO A 634 36.67 26.25 8.21
N GLY A 635 36.58 27.45 7.63
CA GLY A 635 36.44 27.57 6.19
C GLY A 635 37.75 27.41 5.43
N TYR A 636 37.62 26.98 4.17
CA TYR A 636 38.71 26.85 3.23
C TYR A 636 38.29 27.43 1.89
N ASP A 637 39.06 28.38 1.38
CA ASP A 637 38.79 29.09 0.12
C ASP A 637 39.45 28.43 -1.09
N GLY A 638 40.15 27.32 -0.90
CA GLY A 638 40.88 26.62 -1.97
C GLY A 638 42.19 27.30 -2.37
N SER A 639 42.64 28.36 -1.69
CA SER A 639 43.91 29.03 -2.01
C SER A 639 45.11 28.31 -1.40
N PHE A 640 46.27 28.47 -2.02
CA PHE A 640 47.53 27.92 -1.53
C PHE A 640 47.96 28.59 -0.23
N GLU A 641 47.74 29.91 -0.13
CA GLU A 641 48.05 30.70 1.07
C GLU A 641 47.21 30.22 2.26
N THR A 642 45.91 30.01 2.09
CA THR A 642 45.08 29.49 3.20
C THR A 642 45.49 28.06 3.57
N ALA A 643 45.85 27.21 2.61
CA ALA A 643 46.34 25.86 2.91
C ALA A 643 47.65 25.88 3.73
N ALA A 644 48.59 26.74 3.35
CA ALA A 644 49.87 26.89 4.02
C ALA A 644 49.74 27.58 5.39
N ASP A 645 49.12 28.75 5.45
CA ASP A 645 49.17 29.61 6.63
C ASP A 645 48.17 29.17 7.71
N LYS A 646 46.99 28.69 7.32
CA LYS A 646 45.92 28.33 8.26
C LYS A 646 45.96 26.87 8.67
N PHE A 647 46.27 25.97 7.73
CA PHE A 647 46.19 24.53 7.93
C PHE A 647 47.54 23.82 7.95
N ASP A 648 48.65 24.52 7.65
CA ASP A 648 50.00 23.94 7.52
C ASP A 648 50.03 22.74 6.56
N ASN A 649 49.25 22.82 5.47
CA ASN A 649 49.03 21.71 4.53
C ASN A 649 49.41 22.04 3.08
N ALA A 650 50.46 22.86 2.91
CA ALA A 650 50.95 23.26 1.60
C ALA A 650 51.41 22.06 0.74
N ASP A 651 52.01 21.04 1.38
CA ASP A 651 52.58 19.87 0.71
C ASP A 651 51.52 18.95 0.05
N ARG A 652 50.26 19.04 0.50
CA ARG A 652 49.13 18.25 -0.04
C ARG A 652 48.11 19.10 -0.78
N PHE A 653 48.49 20.30 -1.20
CA PHE A 653 47.66 21.14 -2.05
C PHE A 653 47.50 20.50 -3.43
N GLY A 654 46.26 20.20 -3.82
CA GLY A 654 45.92 19.55 -5.10
C GLY A 654 45.72 20.51 -6.28
N GLY A 655 45.90 21.82 -6.06
CA GLY A 655 45.83 22.85 -7.09
C GLY A 655 47.19 23.13 -7.75
N PHE A 656 47.18 24.07 -8.71
CA PHE A 656 48.37 24.50 -9.45
C PHE A 656 48.64 26.00 -9.21
N PRO A 657 49.27 26.38 -8.09
CA PRO A 657 49.34 27.79 -7.65
C PRO A 657 50.17 28.67 -8.59
N PHE A 658 51.06 28.06 -9.38
CA PHE A 658 51.92 28.76 -10.33
C PHE A 658 51.43 28.69 -11.77
N VAL A 659 50.19 28.23 -12.00
CA VAL A 659 49.62 28.22 -13.36
C VAL A 659 49.41 29.68 -13.83
N PRO A 660 49.85 30.05 -15.04
CA PRO A 660 49.65 31.41 -15.53
C PRO A 660 48.17 31.78 -15.61
N ALA A 661 47.80 32.95 -15.08
CA ALA A 661 46.41 33.44 -15.08
C ALA A 661 45.84 33.72 -16.49
N SER A 662 46.68 33.72 -17.52
CA SER A 662 46.29 33.85 -18.92
C SER A 662 47.14 32.93 -19.78
N ASN A 663 46.62 32.57 -20.96
CA ASN A 663 47.37 31.76 -21.92
C ASN A 663 48.74 32.42 -22.12
N PRO A 664 49.86 31.71 -21.83
CA PRO A 664 51.19 32.20 -22.12
C PRO A 664 51.39 32.19 -23.64
N SER A 665 50.68 33.08 -24.34
CA SER A 665 51.01 33.41 -25.71
C SER A 665 52.45 33.89 -25.70
N ILE A 666 53.20 33.45 -26.70
CA ILE A 666 54.60 33.78 -26.91
C ILE A 666 54.67 35.28 -27.22
N ILE A 667 54.53 36.12 -26.20
CA ILE A 667 54.87 37.53 -26.29
C ILE A 667 56.39 37.52 -26.20
N PRO A 668 57.12 37.80 -27.30
CA PRO A 668 58.57 37.85 -27.24
C PRO A 668 58.94 38.84 -26.13
N LYS A 669 59.76 38.38 -25.16
CA LYS A 669 60.35 39.25 -24.14
C LYS A 669 60.95 40.45 -24.87
N LYS A 670 60.29 41.61 -24.79
CA LYS A 670 60.99 42.87 -25.10
C LYS A 670 62.09 42.97 -24.06
N LYS A 671 63.33 42.89 -24.53
CA LYS A 671 64.52 43.12 -23.73
C LYS A 671 64.38 44.52 -23.13
N ASP A 672 64.12 44.61 -21.83
CA ASP A 672 64.15 45.88 -21.12
C ASP A 672 65.54 46.48 -21.28
N ALA A 673 65.61 47.61 -21.98
CA ALA A 673 66.81 48.39 -22.18
C ALA A 673 67.11 49.22 -20.92
N THR A 674 67.32 48.56 -19.78
CA THR A 674 67.72 49.21 -18.52
C THR A 674 68.65 48.33 -17.71
N ALA A 675 69.70 47.83 -18.38
CA ALA A 675 70.96 47.48 -17.74
C ALA A 675 72.12 47.97 -18.62
N ALA A 676 72.07 49.26 -18.95
CA ALA A 676 73.23 49.97 -19.46
C ALA A 676 74.06 50.45 -18.25
N GLY A 677 74.86 49.54 -17.70
CA GLY A 677 76.00 49.96 -16.90
C GLY A 677 76.93 50.81 -17.78
N LYS A 678 77.25 52.03 -17.32
CA LYS A 678 78.46 52.74 -17.73
C LYS A 678 79.17 53.18 -16.46
N LYS A 679 80.39 52.65 -16.30
CA LYS A 679 81.47 53.06 -15.39
C LYS A 679 81.11 53.52 -13.98
#